data_AF-B4J734-F1
#
_entry.id   AF-B4J734-F1
#
_cell.length_a   1.000
_cell.length_b   1.000
_cell.length_c   1.000
_cell.angle_alpha   90.00
_cell.angle_beta   90.00
_cell.angle_gamma   90.00
#
_symmetry.space_group_name_H-M   'P 1'
#
loop_
_entity.id
_entity.type
_entity.pdbx_description
1 polymer ?
#
loop_
_entity_poly.entity_id
_entity_poly.type
_entity_poly.pdbx_seq_one_letter_code
_entity_poly.pdbx_strand_id
1 'polypeptide(L)'
;MCDKEKLICNESGRSFVETPRYVDKTEAKLPWYFATGFLLFWGLLFFAVVIPFFNRLPTAKTMEDSKDNVFIAERAYKNLYTLSNIGTKMIGSTENEIETVQYLLKELNQIKTDSLKEYFDIEIDVSQVSGQFLYQNTNNMYQGVQNVAAKLTSKNSKSNSYLLINSHFDSKPETPSAGDDCFMVATMLEILRVMATTEQTFENPIVFLFNGAEESSMLASHGFVNQHKWAPNLKAVINLDAAGSGGREILFQSGPKNSWLVDYYNSHVKHPFGHTLGEEIYQTGMLPSDSDYTQFKTHMPGLDIGQCVNGFIYHTKYDKIDVIPQESVQNTGENLLGLVRGLSNATELHNSEMHNKGNAIYFDFLGIYFIHYSETTGIYLNYSVAGATIILIFLSMSRTAAVSNISTCHVMRWFILVLIIQLISFVLGLVFPALVAHVFDNLGLSLTYFSTPLLVIGLYVCPSLIGLSLPITMYYSIQCNHVRKTFYEYDGSLSRDESGYLFNFQDRLEEKPLLDTNVDLTGLVNIKTECEKHMMCGMPLYDYRFVENRLQSKWLPRAEPIVPPGVTTLEVLRKTILNSTTVQFEFHLMGPAQMSLFIEPYEDVTIMDWSFLRSYLEKPPPYPLSYHIFFNYGIDSSPLKFFIQISKANGDFNVPLMQLGVSGHFVGDKGDEQSMKFASSYPSFSIVASWPSSYQRYIF
;
A
#
# COMPACT_ATOMS: atom_id res chain seq x y z
N MET A 1 -28.01 3.48 -72.67
CA MET A 1 -28.25 4.88 -72.25
C MET A 1 -27.76 4.99 -70.82
N CYS A 2 -26.46 5.18 -70.60
CA CYS A 2 -25.67 6.41 -70.78
C CYS A 2 -25.96 7.41 -69.64
N ASP A 3 -24.98 7.49 -68.76
CA ASP A 3 -24.48 8.64 -68.01
C ASP A 3 -25.43 9.52 -67.21
N LYS A 4 -25.10 9.64 -65.91
CA LYS A 4 -25.01 10.93 -65.22
C LYS A 4 -24.12 10.81 -63.98
N GLU A 5 -22.82 10.79 -64.22
CA GLU A 5 -21.86 11.44 -63.34
C GLU A 5 -21.90 12.97 -63.58
N LYS A 6 -21.54 13.71 -62.52
CA LYS A 6 -21.03 15.11 -62.48
C LYS A 6 -22.02 16.30 -62.35
N LEU A 7 -21.69 17.08 -61.30
CA LEU A 7 -21.89 18.52 -61.04
C LEU A 7 -23.29 18.90 -60.55
N ILE A 8 -23.45 19.42 -59.33
CA ILE A 8 -23.24 20.82 -58.88
C ILE A 8 -23.18 20.80 -57.33
N CYS A 9 -22.07 21.11 -56.63
CA CYS A 9 -21.60 22.44 -56.20
C CYS A 9 -22.70 23.39 -55.64
N ASN A 10 -22.97 23.37 -54.33
CA ASN A 10 -22.91 24.59 -53.51
C ASN A 10 -23.19 24.35 -52.01
N GLU A 11 -22.26 24.87 -51.21
CA GLU A 11 -22.43 25.52 -49.90
C GLU A 11 -23.04 24.75 -48.72
N SER A 12 -22.15 24.41 -47.78
CA SER A 12 -22.22 24.69 -46.32
C SER A 12 -21.63 23.58 -45.44
N GLY A 13 -20.46 23.05 -45.82
CA GLY A 13 -19.63 22.29 -44.90
C GLY A 13 -18.83 23.23 -44.01
N ARG A 14 -19.29 23.49 -42.79
CA ARG A 14 -18.40 23.94 -41.70
C ARG A 14 -17.37 22.84 -41.50
N SER A 15 -16.17 23.02 -42.07
CA SER A 15 -15.01 22.24 -41.66
C SER A 15 -14.78 22.53 -40.19
N PHE A 16 -14.97 21.50 -39.37
CA PHE A 16 -14.42 21.48 -38.02
C PHE A 16 -12.90 21.59 -38.17
N VAL A 17 -12.39 22.80 -38.01
CA VAL A 17 -10.97 23.03 -37.73
C VAL A 17 -10.74 22.41 -36.36
N GLU A 18 -10.34 21.15 -36.33
CA GLU A 18 -9.66 20.58 -35.17
C GLU A 18 -8.38 21.41 -35.00
N THR A 19 -8.47 22.43 -34.16
CA THR A 19 -7.31 23.07 -33.57
C THR A 19 -6.61 21.98 -32.75
N PRO A 20 -5.38 21.58 -33.09
CA PRO A 20 -4.62 20.75 -32.18
C PRO A 20 -4.37 21.64 -30.96
N ARG A 21 -5.10 21.39 -29.87
CA ARG A 21 -4.71 21.88 -28.55
C ARG A 21 -3.41 21.16 -28.23
N TYR A 22 -2.30 21.76 -28.64
CA TYR A 22 -0.99 21.45 -28.08
C TYR A 22 -1.07 21.94 -26.64
N VAL A 23 -1.48 21.05 -25.75
CA VAL A 23 -1.39 21.26 -24.32
C VAL A 23 0.09 21.43 -24.04
N ASP A 24 0.48 22.66 -23.71
CA ASP A 24 1.77 22.97 -23.12
C ASP A 24 1.91 22.10 -21.87
N LYS A 25 2.55 20.94 -22.01
CA LYS A 25 2.87 20.06 -20.89
C LYS A 25 4.11 20.61 -20.20
N THR A 26 3.99 21.82 -19.68
CA THR A 26 4.56 22.14 -18.38
C THR A 26 3.74 21.38 -17.34
N GLU A 27 3.85 20.04 -17.36
CA GLU A 27 3.46 19.26 -16.19
C GLU A 27 4.34 19.77 -15.07
N ALA A 28 3.77 20.62 -14.21
CA ALA A 28 4.38 21.06 -12.98
C ALA A 28 4.70 19.81 -12.17
N LYS A 29 5.90 19.25 -12.37
CA LYS A 29 6.41 18.14 -11.59
C LYS A 29 6.40 18.64 -10.15
N LEU A 30 5.53 18.06 -9.32
CA LEU A 30 5.49 18.42 -7.91
C LEU A 30 6.91 18.31 -7.37
N PRO A 31 7.44 19.38 -6.76
CA PRO A 31 8.77 19.35 -6.16
C PRO A 31 8.92 18.16 -5.20
N TRP A 32 10.11 17.58 -5.13
CA TRP A 32 10.37 16.35 -4.36
C TRP A 32 9.97 16.45 -2.88
N TYR A 33 10.00 17.65 -2.29
CA TYR A 33 9.57 17.89 -0.90
C TYR A 33 8.05 17.72 -0.67
N PHE A 34 7.24 17.65 -1.74
CA PHE A 34 5.84 17.22 -1.62
C PHE A 34 5.72 15.72 -1.32
N ALA A 35 6.71 14.89 -1.70
CA ALA A 35 6.70 13.48 -1.35
C ALA A 35 6.85 13.28 0.18
N THR A 36 7.71 14.08 0.82
CA THR A 36 7.81 14.10 2.28
C THR A 36 6.53 14.62 2.92
N GLY A 37 5.90 15.65 2.35
CA GLY A 37 4.59 16.13 2.80
C GLY A 37 3.47 15.09 2.67
N PHE A 38 3.48 14.30 1.60
CA PHE A 38 2.53 13.21 1.37
C PHE A 38 2.68 12.07 2.39
N LEU A 39 3.90 11.60 2.62
CA LEU A 39 4.15 10.57 3.64
C LEU A 39 3.82 11.06 5.05
N LEU A 40 4.18 12.32 5.36
CA LEU A 40 3.83 12.95 6.62
C LEU A 40 2.31 13.11 6.77
N PHE A 41 1.60 13.47 5.71
CA PHE A 41 0.13 13.53 5.71
C PHE A 41 -0.48 12.17 6.06
N TRP A 42 -0.07 11.09 5.43
CA TRP A 42 -0.60 9.75 5.73
C TRP A 42 -0.21 9.27 7.13
N GLY A 43 1.03 9.55 7.55
CA GLY A 43 1.47 9.27 8.92
C GLY A 43 0.61 10.02 9.94
N LEU A 44 0.41 11.32 9.76
CA LEU A 44 -0.45 12.13 10.61
C LEU A 44 -1.90 11.66 10.57
N LEU A 45 -2.44 11.28 9.41
CA LEU A 45 -3.79 10.73 9.28
C LEU A 45 -3.94 9.42 10.07
N PHE A 46 -2.95 8.53 10.02
CA PHE A 46 -2.94 7.30 10.80
C PHE A 46 -2.98 7.58 12.31
N PHE A 47 -2.13 8.50 12.80
CA PHE A 47 -2.10 8.86 14.22
C PHE A 47 -3.33 9.68 14.67
N ALA A 48 -3.88 10.53 13.80
CA ALA A 48 -4.99 11.42 14.15
C ALA A 48 -6.37 10.76 13.98
N VAL A 49 -6.48 9.73 13.12
CA VAL A 49 -7.76 9.08 12.80
C VAL A 49 -7.73 7.61 13.19
N VAL A 50 -6.82 6.81 12.62
CA VAL A 50 -6.86 5.34 12.79
C VAL A 50 -6.66 4.94 14.25
N ILE A 51 -5.65 5.48 14.94
CA ILE A 51 -5.34 5.13 16.33
C ILE A 51 -6.49 5.53 17.30
N PRO A 52 -7.04 6.76 17.25
CA PRO A 52 -8.16 7.14 18.11
C PRO A 52 -9.43 6.32 17.86
N PHE A 53 -9.76 6.04 16.60
CA PHE A 53 -10.94 5.24 16.27
C PHE A 53 -10.78 3.78 16.71
N PHE A 54 -9.59 3.20 16.52
CA PHE A 54 -9.31 1.84 16.94
C PHE A 54 -9.47 1.63 18.45
N ASN A 55 -9.01 2.61 19.25
CA ASN A 55 -9.06 2.57 20.72
C ASN A 55 -10.30 3.24 21.32
N ARG A 56 -11.29 3.61 20.50
CA ARG A 56 -12.51 4.26 20.97
C ARG A 56 -13.35 3.27 21.78
N LEU A 57 -13.66 3.64 23.01
CA LEU A 57 -14.56 2.90 23.90
C LEU A 57 -15.72 3.81 24.35
N PRO A 58 -16.89 3.23 24.69
CA PRO A 58 -17.99 4.00 25.27
C PRO A 58 -17.66 4.42 26.71
N THR A 59 -18.36 5.45 27.19
CA THR A 59 -18.28 5.83 28.60
C THR A 59 -18.85 4.73 29.49
N ALA A 60 -18.09 4.32 30.52
CA ALA A 60 -18.55 3.34 31.49
C ALA A 60 -19.78 3.86 32.27
N LYS A 61 -20.83 3.02 32.34
CA LYS A 61 -22.05 3.36 33.07
C LYS A 61 -21.94 3.02 34.54
N THR A 62 -22.60 3.82 35.35
CA THR A 62 -22.59 3.74 36.81
C THR A 62 -23.92 3.23 37.34
N MET A 63 -24.01 2.99 38.64
CA MET A 63 -25.25 2.59 39.30
C MET A 63 -26.40 3.60 39.14
N GLU A 64 -26.12 4.88 38.82
CA GLU A 64 -27.16 5.88 38.53
C GLU A 64 -27.92 5.61 37.22
N ASP A 65 -27.27 4.91 36.28
CA ASP A 65 -27.82 4.54 34.98
C ASP A 65 -28.70 3.27 35.06
N SER A 66 -28.79 2.61 36.22
CA SER A 66 -29.49 1.32 36.36
C SER A 66 -30.98 1.36 36.01
N LYS A 67 -31.60 2.55 36.11
CA LYS A 67 -33.00 2.80 35.76
C LYS A 67 -33.30 2.66 34.26
N ASP A 68 -32.28 2.69 33.41
CA ASP A 68 -32.44 2.66 31.96
C ASP A 68 -32.44 1.23 31.38
N ASN A 69 -32.40 0.19 32.23
CA ASN A 69 -32.38 -1.23 31.82
C ASN A 69 -31.23 -1.58 30.84
N VAL A 70 -30.09 -0.95 31.09
CA VAL A 70 -28.82 -1.08 30.34
C VAL A 70 -27.79 -1.87 31.14
N PHE A 71 -26.76 -2.34 30.46
CA PHE A 71 -25.60 -2.96 31.11
C PHE A 71 -24.84 -1.94 31.98
N ILE A 72 -24.52 -2.29 33.23
CA ILE A 72 -23.83 -1.41 34.17
C ILE A 72 -22.40 -1.91 34.44
N ALA A 73 -21.41 -1.25 33.83
CA ALA A 73 -20.00 -1.61 33.99
C ALA A 73 -19.51 -1.52 35.43
N GLU A 74 -19.92 -0.51 36.21
CA GLU A 74 -19.52 -0.38 37.61
C GLU A 74 -19.85 -1.64 38.44
N ARG A 75 -21.03 -2.24 38.21
CA ARG A 75 -21.46 -3.44 38.92
C ARG A 75 -20.71 -4.69 38.45
N ALA A 76 -20.56 -4.85 37.15
CA ALA A 76 -19.77 -5.94 36.58
C ALA A 76 -18.31 -5.87 37.06
N TYR A 77 -17.72 -4.66 37.09
CA TYR A 77 -16.35 -4.44 37.57
C TYR A 77 -16.17 -4.79 39.06
N LYS A 78 -17.20 -4.59 39.89
CA LYS A 78 -17.19 -5.06 41.29
C LYS A 78 -17.16 -6.58 41.40
N ASN A 79 -17.90 -7.28 40.53
CA ASN A 79 -17.84 -8.74 40.46
C ASN A 79 -16.47 -9.21 40.01
N LEU A 80 -15.93 -8.58 38.96
CA LEU A 80 -14.58 -8.83 38.46
C LEU A 80 -13.52 -8.61 39.55
N TYR A 81 -13.63 -7.55 40.35
CA TYR A 81 -12.73 -7.27 41.47
C TYR A 81 -12.74 -8.41 42.48
N THR A 82 -13.91 -8.93 42.83
CA THR A 82 -13.99 -10.03 43.79
C THR A 82 -13.42 -11.31 43.20
N LEU A 83 -13.80 -11.66 41.97
CA LEU A 83 -13.27 -12.83 41.27
C LEU A 83 -11.75 -12.78 41.15
N SER A 84 -11.18 -11.67 40.68
CA SER A 84 -9.72 -11.51 40.55
C SER A 84 -9.00 -11.67 41.91
N ASN A 85 -9.57 -11.15 42.99
CA ASN A 85 -8.97 -11.23 44.33
C ASN A 85 -9.11 -12.57 45.03
N ILE A 86 -9.92 -13.51 44.52
CA ILE A 86 -9.84 -14.93 44.94
C ILE A 86 -8.44 -15.50 44.63
N GLY A 87 -7.73 -14.95 43.65
CA GLY A 87 -6.39 -15.38 43.27
C GLY A 87 -6.42 -16.44 42.17
N THR A 88 -5.43 -17.33 42.18
CA THR A 88 -5.27 -18.36 41.14
C THR A 88 -6.27 -19.49 41.33
N LYS A 89 -7.17 -19.67 40.36
CA LYS A 89 -8.27 -20.64 40.31
C LYS A 89 -7.87 -21.85 39.46
N MET A 90 -6.74 -22.46 39.81
CA MET A 90 -6.31 -23.66 39.12
C MET A 90 -7.27 -24.81 39.46
N ILE A 91 -7.57 -25.69 38.49
CA ILE A 91 -8.38 -26.88 38.74
C ILE A 91 -7.90 -27.65 39.98
N GLY A 92 -8.83 -28.07 40.85
CA GLY A 92 -8.52 -28.76 42.11
C GLY A 92 -8.04 -27.87 43.27
N SER A 93 -7.85 -26.57 43.07
CA SER A 93 -7.57 -25.61 44.15
C SER A 93 -8.84 -25.27 44.96
N THR A 94 -8.66 -24.71 46.16
CA THR A 94 -9.80 -24.27 46.98
C THR A 94 -10.47 -23.05 46.34
N GLU A 95 -9.67 -22.20 45.74
CA GLU A 95 -10.03 -21.00 44.99
C GLU A 95 -10.96 -21.34 43.82
N ASN A 96 -10.66 -22.38 43.03
CA ASN A 96 -11.50 -22.84 41.92
C ASN A 96 -12.74 -23.61 42.40
N GLU A 97 -12.54 -24.69 43.16
CA GLU A 97 -13.57 -25.69 43.41
C GLU A 97 -14.59 -25.27 44.48
N ILE A 98 -14.20 -24.34 45.37
CA ILE A 98 -14.99 -23.95 46.55
C ILE A 98 -15.29 -22.45 46.51
N GLU A 99 -14.28 -21.59 46.55
CA GLU A 99 -14.50 -20.15 46.75
C GLU A 99 -15.20 -19.51 45.55
N THR A 100 -14.72 -19.78 44.33
CA THR A 100 -15.32 -19.24 43.12
C THR A 100 -16.72 -19.81 42.88
N VAL A 101 -16.91 -21.13 43.05
CA VAL A 101 -18.23 -21.76 42.94
C VAL A 101 -19.22 -21.17 43.95
N GLN A 102 -18.82 -21.00 45.22
CA GLN A 102 -19.67 -20.36 46.24
C GLN A 102 -20.00 -18.91 45.90
N TYR A 103 -19.02 -18.16 45.39
CA TYR A 103 -19.22 -16.79 44.95
C TYR A 103 -20.24 -16.71 43.80
N LEU A 104 -20.07 -17.52 42.75
CA LEU A 104 -20.99 -17.59 41.63
C LEU A 104 -22.40 -17.98 42.09
N LEU A 105 -22.53 -19.00 42.95
CA LEU A 105 -23.83 -19.40 43.50
C LEU A 105 -24.48 -18.28 44.30
N LYS A 106 -23.71 -17.54 45.09
CA LYS A 106 -24.22 -16.39 45.85
C LYS A 106 -24.77 -15.33 44.90
N GLU A 107 -24.02 -14.93 43.88
CA GLU A 107 -24.46 -13.93 42.91
C GLU A 107 -25.67 -14.40 42.09
N LEU A 108 -25.68 -15.65 41.62
CA LEU A 108 -26.80 -16.23 40.88
C LEU A 108 -28.09 -16.32 41.73
N ASN A 109 -27.97 -16.74 43.00
CA ASN A 109 -29.11 -16.76 43.91
C ASN A 109 -29.63 -15.35 44.25
N GLN A 110 -28.74 -14.36 44.33
CA GLN A 110 -29.14 -12.97 44.46
C GLN A 110 -29.92 -12.49 43.23
N ILE A 111 -29.41 -12.74 42.02
CA ILE A 111 -30.11 -12.41 40.77
C ILE A 111 -31.48 -13.10 40.70
N LYS A 112 -31.57 -14.38 41.08
CA LYS A 112 -32.83 -15.12 41.15
C LYS A 112 -33.82 -14.55 42.17
N THR A 113 -33.31 -13.98 43.26
CA THR A 113 -34.15 -13.32 44.27
C THR A 113 -34.72 -12.01 43.74
N ASP A 114 -33.88 -11.24 43.03
CA ASP A 114 -34.20 -9.92 42.50
C ASP A 114 -34.97 -9.95 41.16
N SER A 115 -35.02 -11.11 40.48
CA SER A 115 -35.67 -11.26 39.19
C SER A 115 -37.17 -10.95 39.21
N LEU A 116 -37.71 -10.49 38.07
CA LEU A 116 -39.15 -10.32 37.86
C LEU A 116 -39.84 -11.69 37.70
N LYS A 117 -40.22 -12.30 38.83
CA LYS A 117 -40.81 -13.66 38.91
C LYS A 117 -42.13 -13.82 38.14
N GLU A 118 -42.79 -12.73 37.77
CA GLU A 118 -43.99 -12.76 36.91
C GLU A 118 -43.64 -13.01 35.44
N TYR A 119 -42.42 -12.67 35.03
CA TYR A 119 -41.93 -12.75 33.65
C TYR A 119 -40.98 -13.93 33.45
N PHE A 120 -40.16 -14.25 34.45
CA PHE A 120 -39.04 -15.17 34.29
C PHE A 120 -38.96 -16.25 35.37
N ASP A 121 -38.46 -17.41 34.96
CA ASP A 121 -38.02 -18.50 35.83
C ASP A 121 -36.50 -18.70 35.67
N ILE A 122 -35.79 -18.85 36.79
CA ILE A 122 -34.34 -19.10 36.83
C ILE A 122 -34.06 -20.44 37.52
N GLU A 123 -33.46 -21.36 36.77
CA GLU A 123 -32.93 -22.63 37.28
C GLU A 123 -31.40 -22.54 37.41
N ILE A 124 -30.86 -22.90 38.57
CA ILE A 124 -29.41 -22.92 38.82
C ILE A 124 -29.01 -24.37 39.03
N ASP A 125 -27.93 -24.81 38.39
CA ASP A 125 -27.40 -26.15 38.48
C ASP A 125 -25.87 -26.10 38.70
N VAL A 126 -25.38 -27.00 39.55
CA VAL A 126 -23.95 -27.27 39.69
C VAL A 126 -23.76 -28.72 39.30
N SER A 127 -23.03 -28.93 38.21
CA SER A 127 -22.80 -30.27 37.67
C SER A 127 -21.35 -30.68 37.85
N GLN A 128 -21.14 -31.95 38.18
CA GLN A 128 -19.82 -32.58 38.22
C GLN A 128 -19.75 -33.60 37.08
N VAL A 129 -18.77 -33.44 36.21
CA VAL A 129 -18.61 -34.24 35.00
C VAL A 129 -17.29 -34.97 34.99
N SER A 130 -17.29 -36.19 34.45
CA SER A 130 -16.10 -37.03 34.31
C SER A 130 -16.07 -37.62 32.91
N GLY A 131 -14.91 -37.70 32.28
CA GLY A 131 -14.80 -38.16 30.91
C GLY A 131 -13.37 -38.17 30.41
N GLN A 132 -13.23 -38.37 29.11
CA GLN A 132 -11.96 -38.32 28.43
C GLN A 132 -12.14 -37.96 26.96
N PHE A 133 -11.13 -37.32 26.38
CA PHE A 133 -11.05 -37.11 24.94
C PHE A 133 -9.59 -36.93 24.50
N LEU A 134 -9.35 -37.18 23.22
CA LEU A 134 -8.04 -36.93 22.62
C LEU A 134 -7.95 -35.45 22.24
N TYR A 135 -6.92 -34.78 22.74
CA TYR A 135 -6.59 -33.41 22.34
C TYR A 135 -5.12 -33.36 21.92
N GLN A 136 -4.88 -32.87 20.71
CA GLN A 136 -3.58 -32.96 20.05
C GLN A 136 -3.04 -34.40 20.09
N ASN A 137 -1.98 -34.65 20.88
CA ASN A 137 -1.35 -35.97 21.03
C ASN A 137 -1.50 -36.54 22.45
N THR A 138 -2.41 -35.99 23.27
CA THR A 138 -2.59 -36.34 24.68
C THR A 138 -4.02 -36.83 24.92
N ASN A 139 -4.17 -37.97 25.61
CA ASN A 139 -5.48 -38.41 26.11
C ASN A 139 -5.79 -37.64 27.40
N ASN A 140 -6.61 -36.61 27.29
CA ASN A 140 -7.06 -35.84 28.44
C ASN A 140 -8.18 -36.59 29.15
N MET A 141 -7.91 -37.08 30.36
CA MET A 141 -8.90 -37.70 31.23
C MET A 141 -9.18 -36.80 32.42
N TYR A 142 -10.45 -36.70 32.82
CA TYR A 142 -10.89 -35.82 33.89
C TYR A 142 -11.99 -36.46 34.72
N GLN A 143 -12.06 -36.09 36.00
CA GLN A 143 -13.00 -36.65 36.96
C GLN A 143 -13.53 -35.57 37.89
N GLY A 144 -14.86 -35.50 38.01
CA GLY A 144 -15.53 -34.64 38.99
C GLY A 144 -15.35 -33.14 38.76
N VAL A 145 -15.05 -32.71 37.55
CA VAL A 145 -14.85 -31.30 37.20
C VAL A 145 -16.17 -30.55 37.28
N GLN A 146 -16.16 -29.34 37.84
CA GLN A 146 -17.37 -28.58 38.10
C GLN A 146 -17.74 -27.60 36.99
N ASN A 147 -19.05 -27.49 36.73
CA ASN A 147 -19.66 -26.39 35.99
C ASN A 147 -20.74 -25.75 36.86
N VAL A 148 -20.84 -24.42 36.82
CA VAL A 148 -21.97 -23.67 37.39
C VAL A 148 -22.79 -23.13 36.23
N ALA A 149 -24.10 -23.43 36.19
CA ALA A 149 -24.95 -22.98 35.10
C ALA A 149 -26.26 -22.36 35.61
N ALA A 150 -26.73 -21.34 34.91
CA ALA A 150 -28.03 -20.72 35.16
C ALA A 150 -28.85 -20.66 33.87
N LYS A 151 -30.06 -21.21 33.90
CA LYS A 151 -31.01 -21.15 32.79
C LYS A 151 -32.09 -20.11 33.09
N LEU A 152 -32.17 -19.07 32.26
CA LEU A 152 -33.20 -18.04 32.28
C LEU A 152 -34.27 -18.34 31.23
N THR A 153 -35.53 -18.45 31.66
CA THR A 153 -36.66 -18.78 30.79
C THR A 153 -37.78 -17.75 30.95
N SER A 154 -38.31 -17.22 29.86
CA SER A 154 -39.53 -16.40 29.90
C SER A 154 -40.75 -17.29 30.14
N LYS A 155 -41.68 -16.90 31.02
CA LYS A 155 -42.86 -17.72 31.36
C LYS A 155 -43.81 -18.00 30.20
N ASN A 156 -43.78 -17.16 29.17
CA ASN A 156 -44.54 -17.34 27.94
C ASN A 156 -43.79 -18.16 26.87
N SER A 157 -42.52 -18.52 27.12
CA SER A 157 -41.72 -19.32 26.19
C SER A 157 -42.29 -20.72 26.04
N LYS A 158 -42.41 -21.17 24.78
CA LYS A 158 -42.76 -22.55 24.42
C LYS A 158 -41.60 -23.25 23.70
N SER A 159 -40.44 -22.60 23.65
CA SER A 159 -39.29 -23.10 22.90
C SER A 159 -38.54 -24.16 23.70
N ASN A 160 -38.18 -25.24 23.02
CA ASN A 160 -37.24 -26.25 23.51
C ASN A 160 -35.83 -26.04 22.95
N SER A 161 -35.58 -24.90 22.31
CA SER A 161 -34.31 -24.52 21.69
C SER A 161 -33.65 -23.47 22.55
N TYR A 162 -32.43 -23.73 23.01
CA TYR A 162 -31.74 -22.90 23.99
C TYR A 162 -30.52 -22.23 23.34
N LEU A 163 -30.27 -20.99 23.75
CA LEU A 163 -29.03 -20.26 23.45
C LEU A 163 -28.03 -20.50 24.59
N LEU A 164 -26.82 -20.95 24.27
CA LEU A 164 -25.72 -21.08 25.24
C LEU A 164 -24.87 -19.80 25.23
N ILE A 165 -24.51 -19.30 26.40
CA ILE A 165 -23.48 -18.29 26.61
C ILE A 165 -22.45 -18.91 27.54
N ASN A 166 -21.21 -19.05 27.10
CA ASN A 166 -20.13 -19.72 27.83
C ASN A 166 -18.97 -18.78 28.11
N SER A 167 -18.38 -18.91 29.30
CA SER A 167 -17.09 -18.35 29.71
C SER A 167 -16.54 -19.21 30.84
N HIS A 168 -15.23 -19.18 31.05
CA HIS A 168 -14.58 -19.97 32.09
C HIS A 168 -14.12 -19.11 33.27
N PHE A 169 -14.17 -19.70 34.47
CA PHE A 169 -13.74 -19.04 35.70
C PHE A 169 -12.43 -19.60 36.25
N ASP A 170 -11.92 -20.73 35.73
CA ASP A 170 -10.63 -21.26 36.11
C ASP A 170 -9.47 -20.47 35.51
N SER A 171 -8.26 -20.72 35.98
CA SER A 171 -7.06 -19.96 35.59
C SER A 171 -5.87 -20.87 35.25
N LYS A 172 -4.96 -20.36 34.42
CA LYS A 172 -3.59 -20.90 34.34
C LYS A 172 -2.83 -20.80 35.69
N PRO A 173 -1.68 -21.52 35.82
CA PRO A 173 -0.79 -21.36 36.96
C PRO A 173 -0.33 -19.91 37.17
N GLU A 174 -0.28 -19.47 38.43
CA GLU A 174 0.27 -18.17 38.87
C GLU A 174 -0.39 -16.91 38.30
N THR A 175 -1.56 -17.01 37.68
CA THR A 175 -2.34 -15.84 37.22
C THR A 175 -3.60 -15.64 38.10
N PRO A 176 -3.96 -14.38 38.43
CA PRO A 176 -5.27 -14.04 39.01
C PRO A 176 -6.43 -14.10 38.01
N SER A 177 -6.11 -14.11 36.70
CA SER A 177 -7.07 -14.30 35.63
C SER A 177 -8.14 -13.21 35.54
N ALA A 178 -7.73 -11.95 35.71
CA ALA A 178 -8.64 -10.81 35.67
C ALA A 178 -9.20 -10.57 34.26
N GLY A 179 -8.33 -10.54 33.25
CA GLY A 179 -8.73 -10.53 31.84
C GLY A 179 -9.25 -11.90 31.42
N ASP A 180 -8.50 -12.95 31.74
CA ASP A 180 -8.69 -14.32 31.25
C ASP A 180 -9.15 -15.31 32.34
N ASP A 181 -10.43 -15.56 32.55
CA ASP A 181 -11.58 -14.97 31.86
C ASP A 181 -12.63 -14.43 32.85
N CYS A 182 -12.17 -13.98 34.02
CA CYS A 182 -13.05 -13.36 35.03
C CYS A 182 -13.78 -12.13 34.46
N PHE A 183 -13.21 -11.46 33.45
CA PHE A 183 -13.82 -10.34 32.74
C PHE A 183 -15.15 -10.75 32.09
N MET A 184 -15.15 -11.85 31.33
CA MET A 184 -16.36 -12.32 30.65
C MET A 184 -17.33 -12.98 31.61
N VAL A 185 -16.85 -13.69 32.64
CA VAL A 185 -17.69 -14.21 33.74
C VAL A 185 -18.47 -13.07 34.41
N ALA A 186 -17.79 -11.98 34.78
CA ALA A 186 -18.42 -10.83 35.40
C ALA A 186 -19.43 -10.14 34.46
N THR A 187 -19.11 -10.08 33.17
CA THR A 187 -19.99 -9.55 32.13
C THR A 187 -21.24 -10.41 31.96
N MET A 188 -21.11 -11.73 31.94
CA MET A 188 -22.24 -12.67 31.88
C MET A 188 -23.19 -12.54 33.07
N LEU A 189 -22.64 -12.39 34.29
CA LEU A 189 -23.46 -12.19 35.49
C LEU A 189 -24.31 -10.92 35.40
N GLU A 190 -23.76 -9.82 34.90
CA GLU A 190 -24.53 -8.57 34.73
C GLU A 190 -25.54 -8.66 33.58
N ILE A 191 -25.22 -9.33 32.47
CA ILE A 191 -26.20 -9.58 31.40
C ILE A 191 -27.38 -10.38 31.93
N LEU A 192 -27.14 -11.50 32.62
CA LEU A 192 -28.19 -12.30 33.25
C LEU A 192 -29.05 -11.45 34.20
N ARG A 193 -28.42 -10.60 35.03
CA ARG A 193 -29.12 -9.70 35.94
C ARG A 193 -30.02 -8.72 35.19
N VAL A 194 -29.50 -8.03 34.18
CA VAL A 194 -30.28 -7.05 33.39
C VAL A 194 -31.43 -7.75 32.69
N MET A 195 -31.21 -8.90 32.07
CA MET A 195 -32.28 -9.66 31.41
C MET A 195 -33.36 -10.15 32.39
N ALA A 196 -32.98 -10.57 33.60
CA ALA A 196 -33.92 -11.05 34.61
C ALA A 196 -34.71 -9.94 35.33
N THR A 197 -34.24 -8.69 35.25
CA THR A 197 -34.83 -7.53 35.97
C THR A 197 -35.48 -6.51 35.04
N THR A 198 -35.45 -6.72 33.73
CA THR A 198 -36.11 -5.88 32.73
C THR A 198 -37.43 -6.53 32.28
N GLU A 199 -38.51 -5.74 32.14
CA GLU A 199 -39.81 -6.19 31.61
C GLU A 199 -39.76 -6.49 30.08
N GLN A 200 -38.85 -7.35 29.65
CA GLN A 200 -38.64 -7.72 28.25
C GLN A 200 -38.49 -9.24 28.11
N THR A 201 -39.56 -9.92 27.67
CA THR A 201 -39.53 -11.37 27.41
C THR A 201 -38.78 -11.71 26.12
N PHE A 202 -38.38 -12.97 25.99
CA PHE A 202 -37.72 -13.53 24.81
C PHE A 202 -38.20 -14.96 24.53
N GLU A 203 -38.08 -15.40 23.28
CA GLU A 203 -38.66 -16.66 22.83
C GLU A 203 -37.89 -17.90 23.28
N ASN A 204 -36.56 -17.90 23.17
CA ASN A 204 -35.71 -19.07 23.41
C ASN A 204 -35.00 -18.97 24.76
N PRO A 205 -35.10 -19.96 25.65
CA PRO A 205 -34.37 -19.98 26.92
C PRO A 205 -32.87 -19.78 26.74
N ILE A 206 -32.23 -19.14 27.72
CA ILE A 206 -30.80 -18.81 27.68
C ILE A 206 -30.10 -19.56 28.81
N VAL A 207 -29.03 -20.27 28.49
CA VAL A 207 -28.17 -20.97 29.44
C VAL A 207 -26.86 -20.19 29.56
N PHE A 208 -26.59 -19.64 30.74
CA PHE A 208 -25.31 -19.05 31.11
C PHE A 208 -24.47 -20.13 31.78
N LEU A 209 -23.38 -20.53 31.13
CA LEU A 209 -22.45 -21.56 31.59
C LEU A 209 -21.15 -20.91 32.07
N PHE A 210 -20.84 -21.11 33.34
CA PHE A 210 -19.57 -20.74 33.96
C PHE A 210 -18.76 -22.03 34.11
N ASN A 211 -17.79 -22.22 33.22
CA ASN A 211 -16.93 -23.40 33.11
C ASN A 211 -15.77 -23.33 34.12
N GLY A 212 -15.47 -24.44 34.82
CA GLY A 212 -14.40 -24.51 35.82
C GLY A 212 -13.12 -25.24 35.40
N ALA A 213 -12.92 -25.56 34.13
CA ALA A 213 -11.70 -26.21 33.64
C ALA A 213 -11.41 -26.02 32.13
N GLU A 214 -11.48 -24.79 31.63
CA GLU A 214 -10.98 -24.45 30.29
C GLU A 214 -9.47 -24.62 30.22
N GLU A 215 -8.75 -24.08 31.20
CA GLU A 215 -7.31 -23.90 31.13
C GLU A 215 -6.55 -25.22 31.25
N SER A 216 -7.26 -26.27 31.67
CA SER A 216 -6.81 -27.65 31.70
C SER A 216 -7.21 -28.44 30.46
N SER A 217 -7.36 -27.76 29.31
CA SER A 217 -7.81 -28.31 28.02
C SER A 217 -9.32 -28.54 27.95
N MET A 218 -10.14 -27.51 28.20
CA MET A 218 -11.59 -27.49 27.91
C MET A 218 -12.37 -28.66 28.53
N LEU A 219 -11.97 -29.12 29.71
CA LEU A 219 -12.45 -30.38 30.29
C LEU A 219 -13.92 -30.28 30.70
N ALA A 220 -14.29 -29.16 31.35
CA ALA A 220 -15.65 -29.02 31.84
C ALA A 220 -16.64 -28.62 30.74
N SER A 221 -16.25 -27.87 29.71
CA SER A 221 -17.09 -27.65 28.52
C SER A 221 -17.34 -28.94 27.73
N HIS A 222 -16.30 -29.77 27.53
CA HIS A 222 -16.45 -31.11 26.96
C HIS A 222 -17.41 -31.97 27.80
N GLY A 223 -17.27 -31.98 29.12
CA GLY A 223 -18.19 -32.71 29.98
C GLY A 223 -19.62 -32.17 29.95
N PHE A 224 -19.80 -30.85 29.93
CA PHE A 224 -21.11 -30.20 29.91
C PHE A 224 -21.89 -30.56 28.63
N VAL A 225 -21.29 -30.36 27.46
CA VAL A 225 -21.97 -30.57 26.17
C VAL A 225 -22.34 -32.04 25.94
N ASN A 226 -21.59 -32.99 26.53
CA ASN A 226 -21.84 -34.42 26.37
C ASN A 226 -22.77 -35.03 27.43
N GLN A 227 -22.85 -34.45 28.63
CA GLN A 227 -23.49 -35.12 29.79
C GLN A 227 -24.60 -34.30 30.43
N HIS A 228 -24.62 -32.98 30.25
CA HIS A 228 -25.58 -32.13 30.96
C HIS A 228 -27.00 -32.28 30.41
N LYS A 229 -27.99 -32.29 31.30
CA LYS A 229 -29.42 -32.45 30.95
C LYS A 229 -29.96 -31.39 29.97
N TRP A 230 -29.35 -30.21 29.92
CA TRP A 230 -29.73 -29.13 29.01
C TRP A 230 -29.03 -29.19 27.65
N ALA A 231 -27.94 -29.97 27.52
CA ALA A 231 -27.14 -30.00 26.30
C ALA A 231 -27.92 -30.38 25.02
N PRO A 232 -28.85 -31.36 25.03
CA PRO A 232 -29.62 -31.72 23.83
C PRO A 232 -30.47 -30.57 23.24
N ASN A 233 -30.81 -29.58 24.08
CA ASN A 233 -31.64 -28.45 23.71
C ASN A 233 -30.84 -27.24 23.22
N LEU A 234 -29.51 -27.23 23.36
CA LEU A 234 -28.67 -26.12 22.91
C LEU A 234 -28.60 -26.11 21.38
N LYS A 235 -28.82 -24.94 20.77
CA LYS A 235 -28.91 -24.78 19.29
C LYS A 235 -27.94 -23.77 18.71
N ALA A 236 -27.41 -22.87 19.54
CA ALA A 236 -26.28 -22.03 19.22
C ALA A 236 -25.49 -21.65 20.47
N VAL A 237 -24.23 -21.28 20.32
CA VAL A 237 -23.35 -20.81 21.40
C VAL A 237 -22.76 -19.42 21.12
N ILE A 238 -22.67 -18.60 22.15
CA ILE A 238 -21.76 -17.45 22.21
C ILE A 238 -20.66 -17.87 23.19
N ASN A 239 -19.48 -18.17 22.67
CA ASN A 239 -18.31 -18.43 23.49
C ASN A 239 -17.57 -17.12 23.74
N LEU A 240 -17.23 -16.88 25.01
CA LEU A 240 -16.51 -15.70 25.46
C LEU A 240 -15.19 -16.17 26.07
N ASP A 241 -14.13 -15.46 25.70
CA ASP A 241 -12.75 -15.78 26.09
C ASP A 241 -11.90 -14.50 26.11
N ALA A 242 -10.66 -14.57 26.58
CA ALA A 242 -9.73 -13.45 26.57
C ALA A 242 -8.28 -13.90 26.43
N ALA A 243 -7.61 -13.45 25.37
CA ALA A 243 -6.16 -13.47 25.23
C ALA A 243 -5.54 -12.08 25.50
N GLY A 244 -6.18 -11.29 26.39
CA GLY A 244 -5.88 -9.87 26.58
C GLY A 244 -6.62 -9.25 27.77
N SER A 245 -6.39 -7.97 28.01
CA SER A 245 -6.84 -7.26 29.22
C SER A 245 -7.44 -5.89 28.89
N GLY A 246 -8.54 -5.90 28.15
CA GLY A 246 -9.30 -4.70 27.78
C GLY A 246 -9.19 -4.36 26.29
N GLY A 247 -9.59 -3.14 25.94
CA GLY A 247 -9.91 -2.77 24.56
C GLY A 247 -11.34 -3.18 24.17
N ARG A 248 -11.55 -3.41 22.87
CA ARG A 248 -12.79 -3.97 22.30
C ARG A 248 -12.60 -5.47 22.13
N GLU A 249 -13.63 -6.25 22.44
CA GLU A 249 -13.66 -7.67 22.12
C GLU A 249 -13.78 -7.88 20.60
N ILE A 250 -12.99 -8.79 20.05
CA ILE A 250 -13.02 -9.15 18.64
C ILE A 250 -13.90 -10.39 18.45
N LEU A 251 -14.79 -10.37 17.45
CA LEU A 251 -15.36 -11.58 16.87
C LEU A 251 -14.30 -12.22 15.98
N PHE A 252 -13.77 -13.35 16.40
CA PHE A 252 -12.65 -14.01 15.70
C PHE A 252 -13.00 -15.39 15.15
N GLN A 253 -14.13 -16.01 15.51
CA GLN A 253 -14.67 -17.17 14.77
C GLN A 253 -16.19 -17.10 14.65
N SER A 254 -16.72 -17.51 13.49
CA SER A 254 -18.15 -17.71 13.29
C SER A 254 -18.41 -19.03 12.57
N GLY A 255 -19.18 -19.94 13.16
CA GLY A 255 -19.40 -21.23 12.50
C GLY A 255 -19.88 -22.37 13.38
N PRO A 256 -19.87 -23.60 12.83
CA PRO A 256 -19.61 -23.91 11.43
C PRO A 256 -20.80 -23.56 10.53
N LYS A 257 -20.53 -22.99 9.34
CA LYS A 257 -21.46 -22.81 8.20
C LYS A 257 -22.80 -22.11 8.49
N ASN A 258 -22.83 -21.17 9.42
CA ASN A 258 -24.05 -20.50 9.87
C ASN A 258 -23.90 -18.98 9.77
N SER A 259 -23.88 -18.46 8.54
CA SER A 259 -23.73 -17.02 8.26
C SER A 259 -24.76 -16.12 8.95
N TRP A 260 -25.94 -16.67 9.28
CA TRP A 260 -27.00 -15.91 9.95
C TRP A 260 -26.55 -15.36 11.32
N LEU A 261 -25.66 -16.05 12.04
CA LEU A 261 -25.13 -15.56 13.33
C LEU A 261 -24.42 -14.21 13.16
N VAL A 262 -23.71 -14.03 12.04
CA VAL A 262 -23.02 -12.76 11.71
C VAL A 262 -24.03 -11.67 11.34
N ASP A 263 -25.17 -12.02 10.75
CA ASP A 263 -26.25 -11.06 10.47
C ASP A 263 -26.84 -10.51 11.78
N TYR A 264 -27.03 -11.38 12.79
CA TYR A 264 -27.47 -10.95 14.13
C TYR A 264 -26.39 -10.15 14.85
N TYR A 265 -25.11 -10.53 14.74
CA TYR A 265 -23.99 -9.75 15.26
C TYR A 265 -24.01 -8.33 14.68
N ASN A 266 -24.04 -8.18 13.35
CA ASN A 266 -24.09 -6.88 12.70
C ASN A 266 -25.32 -6.05 13.11
N SER A 267 -26.48 -6.69 13.29
CA SER A 267 -27.74 -5.98 13.55
C SER A 267 -27.95 -5.58 15.02
N HIS A 268 -27.29 -6.24 15.97
CA HIS A 268 -27.57 -6.08 17.40
C HIS A 268 -26.37 -5.62 18.24
N VAL A 269 -25.15 -5.70 17.73
CA VAL A 269 -23.94 -5.24 18.40
C VAL A 269 -23.77 -3.73 18.18
N LYS A 270 -23.56 -2.97 19.25
CA LYS A 270 -23.48 -1.49 19.18
C LYS A 270 -22.13 -0.98 18.67
N HIS A 271 -21.06 -1.65 19.07
CA HIS A 271 -19.67 -1.28 18.79
C HIS A 271 -18.97 -2.48 18.14
N PRO A 272 -19.34 -2.86 16.90
CA PRO A 272 -18.85 -4.09 16.29
C PRO A 272 -17.34 -4.05 16.10
N PHE A 273 -16.69 -5.18 16.37
CA PHE A 273 -15.27 -5.38 16.08
C PHE A 273 -15.06 -6.86 15.78
N GLY A 274 -14.69 -7.17 14.55
CA GLY A 274 -14.53 -8.55 14.09
C GLY A 274 -13.71 -8.61 12.82
N HIS A 275 -13.07 -9.76 12.56
CA HIS A 275 -12.26 -9.94 11.37
C HIS A 275 -12.12 -11.42 10.99
N THR A 276 -12.51 -11.80 9.77
CA THR A 276 -12.40 -13.20 9.27
C THR A 276 -10.96 -13.73 9.26
N LEU A 277 -9.96 -12.84 9.20
CA LEU A 277 -8.54 -13.24 9.34
C LEU A 277 -8.29 -14.00 10.66
N GLY A 278 -8.96 -13.63 11.76
CA GLY A 278 -8.86 -14.38 13.02
C GLY A 278 -9.31 -15.83 12.82
N GLU A 279 -10.44 -16.01 12.13
CA GLU A 279 -11.02 -17.32 11.86
C GLU A 279 -10.10 -18.17 10.99
N GLU A 280 -9.53 -17.58 9.93
CA GLU A 280 -8.56 -18.25 9.06
C GLU A 280 -7.30 -18.67 9.82
N ILE A 281 -6.76 -17.82 10.69
CA ILE A 281 -5.58 -18.14 11.51
C ILE A 281 -5.86 -19.35 12.42
N TYR A 282 -7.00 -19.38 13.12
CA TYR A 282 -7.38 -20.55 13.93
C TYR A 282 -7.58 -21.80 13.07
N GLN A 283 -8.24 -21.68 11.90
CA GLN A 283 -8.46 -22.81 10.99
C GLN A 283 -7.17 -23.36 10.37
N THR A 284 -6.11 -22.55 10.22
CA THR A 284 -4.81 -23.02 9.72
C THR A 284 -4.10 -23.99 10.68
N GLY A 285 -4.45 -23.98 11.96
CA GLY A 285 -3.73 -24.71 13.01
C GLY A 285 -2.33 -24.15 13.30
N MET A 286 -1.97 -22.98 12.77
CA MET A 286 -0.70 -22.31 13.07
C MET A 286 -0.69 -21.69 14.47
N LEU A 287 -1.87 -21.35 15.01
CA LEU A 287 -2.01 -20.88 16.37
C LEU A 287 -2.13 -22.08 17.32
N PRO A 288 -1.18 -22.30 18.26
CA PRO A 288 -1.22 -23.41 19.20
C PRO A 288 -2.14 -23.09 20.40
N SER A 289 -3.35 -22.60 20.13
CA SER A 289 -4.35 -22.23 21.14
C SER A 289 -5.73 -22.61 20.63
N ASP A 290 -6.56 -23.08 21.56
CA ASP A 290 -7.98 -23.39 21.41
C ASP A 290 -8.71 -22.77 22.61
N SER A 291 -10.04 -22.72 22.50
CA SER A 291 -10.96 -22.31 23.56
C SER A 291 -12.05 -23.36 23.72
N ASP A 292 -12.90 -23.19 24.74
CA ASP A 292 -14.13 -23.97 24.91
C ASP A 292 -15.00 -24.06 23.64
N TYR A 293 -14.93 -23.06 22.76
CA TYR A 293 -15.63 -23.09 21.47
C TYR A 293 -15.29 -24.34 20.65
N THR A 294 -14.07 -24.88 20.78
CA THR A 294 -13.66 -26.13 20.12
C THR A 294 -14.50 -27.34 20.54
N GLN A 295 -15.00 -27.37 21.78
CA GLN A 295 -15.91 -28.44 22.25
C GLN A 295 -17.36 -28.22 21.79
N PHE A 296 -17.80 -26.96 21.70
CA PHE A 296 -19.17 -26.64 21.31
C PHE A 296 -19.40 -26.69 19.79
N LYS A 297 -18.43 -26.27 18.98
CA LYS A 297 -18.57 -26.17 17.51
C LYS A 297 -18.81 -27.52 16.82
N THR A 298 -18.52 -28.63 17.49
CA THR A 298 -18.84 -29.99 17.01
C THR A 298 -20.30 -30.38 17.22
N HIS A 299 -21.03 -29.65 18.07
CA HIS A 299 -22.41 -29.94 18.46
C HIS A 299 -23.40 -28.88 17.97
N MET A 300 -22.97 -27.61 17.91
CA MET A 300 -23.82 -26.48 17.54
C MET A 300 -23.00 -25.36 16.90
N PRO A 301 -23.61 -24.51 16.06
CA PRO A 301 -22.96 -23.31 15.58
C PRO A 301 -22.86 -22.23 16.65
N GLY A 302 -21.96 -21.28 16.46
CA GLY A 302 -21.77 -20.20 17.40
C GLY A 302 -20.79 -19.13 16.95
N LEU A 303 -20.64 -18.15 17.82
CA LEU A 303 -19.72 -17.03 17.71
C LEU A 303 -18.67 -17.17 18.81
N ASP A 304 -17.40 -17.04 18.44
CA ASP A 304 -16.28 -16.99 19.39
C ASP A 304 -15.75 -15.56 19.46
N ILE A 305 -15.86 -14.96 20.64
CA ILE A 305 -15.65 -13.53 20.88
C ILE A 305 -14.70 -13.37 22.06
N GLY A 306 -13.67 -12.53 21.91
CA GLY A 306 -12.73 -12.37 23.02
C GLY A 306 -11.87 -11.12 23.00
N GLN A 307 -11.25 -10.84 24.15
CA GLN A 307 -10.29 -9.74 24.29
C GLN A 307 -8.95 -10.13 23.68
N CYS A 308 -8.30 -9.22 22.95
CA CYS A 308 -6.99 -9.47 22.33
C CYS A 308 -5.99 -8.31 22.48
N VAL A 309 -6.40 -7.19 23.09
CA VAL A 309 -5.51 -6.07 23.34
C VAL A 309 -4.71 -6.34 24.62
N ASN A 310 -3.45 -5.90 24.63
CA ASN A 310 -2.54 -6.08 25.76
C ASN A 310 -2.23 -7.57 26.06
N GLY A 311 -2.25 -8.43 25.05
CA GLY A 311 -2.05 -9.88 25.20
C GLY A 311 -0.68 -10.35 25.71
N PHE A 312 0.30 -9.46 25.91
CA PHE A 312 1.59 -9.87 26.49
C PHE A 312 1.53 -10.14 28.00
N ILE A 313 0.44 -9.76 28.68
CA ILE A 313 0.21 -10.12 30.09
C ILE A 313 -0.64 -11.39 30.27
N TYR A 314 -1.22 -11.91 29.18
CA TYR A 314 -1.99 -13.14 29.15
C TYR A 314 -1.19 -14.29 29.76
N HIS A 315 -1.84 -15.12 30.59
CA HIS A 315 -1.19 -16.21 31.34
C HIS A 315 0.00 -15.78 32.21
N THR A 316 -0.04 -14.55 32.75
CA THR A 316 0.98 -14.08 33.70
C THR A 316 0.36 -13.55 34.98
N LYS A 317 1.17 -13.46 36.03
CA LYS A 317 0.81 -12.78 37.28
C LYS A 317 0.41 -11.30 37.14
N TYR A 318 0.63 -10.70 35.97
CA TYR A 318 0.29 -9.31 35.68
C TYR A 318 -1.14 -9.16 35.13
N ASP A 319 -1.84 -10.26 34.81
CA ASP A 319 -3.26 -10.23 34.47
C ASP A 319 -4.12 -9.95 35.71
N LYS A 320 -4.15 -8.68 36.07
CA LYS A 320 -4.74 -8.13 37.29
C LYS A 320 -5.81 -7.11 36.92
N ILE A 321 -6.67 -6.82 37.88
CA ILE A 321 -7.78 -5.89 37.63
C ILE A 321 -7.34 -4.45 37.30
N ASP A 322 -6.16 -4.02 37.75
CA ASP A 322 -5.65 -2.65 37.56
C ASP A 322 -5.34 -2.31 36.08
N VAL A 323 -5.16 -3.32 35.24
CA VAL A 323 -4.97 -3.14 33.79
C VAL A 323 -6.28 -3.19 33.00
N ILE A 324 -7.42 -3.51 33.64
CA ILE A 324 -8.72 -3.64 32.98
C ILE A 324 -9.46 -2.29 33.01
N PRO A 325 -9.71 -1.64 31.85
CA PRO A 325 -10.52 -0.43 31.78
C PRO A 325 -12.00 -0.75 32.00
N GLN A 326 -12.73 0.09 32.76
CA GLN A 326 -14.18 -0.07 32.94
C GLN A 326 -14.95 0.14 31.63
N GLU A 327 -14.43 1.01 30.77
CA GLU A 327 -14.98 1.31 29.45
C GLU A 327 -14.95 0.08 28.53
N SER A 328 -13.96 -0.81 28.70
CA SER A 328 -13.91 -2.10 28.01
C SER A 328 -15.02 -3.03 28.49
N VAL A 329 -15.22 -3.14 29.81
CA VAL A 329 -16.33 -3.91 30.38
C VAL A 329 -17.67 -3.38 29.88
N GLN A 330 -17.82 -2.05 29.78
CA GLN A 330 -19.01 -1.44 29.20
C GLN A 330 -19.18 -1.78 27.72
N ASN A 331 -18.13 -1.69 26.92
CA ASN A 331 -18.16 -2.03 25.49
C ASN A 331 -18.69 -3.45 25.28
N THR A 332 -18.04 -4.42 25.93
CA THR A 332 -18.38 -5.84 25.80
C THR A 332 -19.78 -6.11 26.33
N GLY A 333 -20.13 -5.55 27.48
CA GLY A 333 -21.46 -5.71 28.06
C GLY A 333 -22.58 -5.14 27.19
N GLU A 334 -22.41 -3.97 26.57
CA GLU A 334 -23.41 -3.42 25.65
C GLU A 334 -23.57 -4.27 24.38
N ASN A 335 -22.46 -4.73 23.83
CA ASN A 335 -22.43 -5.56 22.63
C ASN A 335 -23.09 -6.91 22.86
N LEU A 336 -22.68 -7.62 23.92
CA LEU A 336 -23.23 -8.92 24.26
C LEU A 336 -24.68 -8.83 24.72
N LEU A 337 -25.09 -7.81 25.49
CA LEU A 337 -26.49 -7.65 25.87
C LEU A 337 -27.39 -7.46 24.64
N GLY A 338 -26.95 -6.68 23.66
CA GLY A 338 -27.66 -6.52 22.38
C GLY A 338 -27.73 -7.83 21.61
N LEU A 339 -26.60 -8.51 21.45
CA LEU A 339 -26.49 -9.77 20.74
C LEU A 339 -27.35 -10.88 21.36
N VAL A 340 -27.32 -11.03 22.69
CA VAL A 340 -28.12 -12.03 23.42
C VAL A 340 -29.62 -11.74 23.29
N ARG A 341 -30.04 -10.47 23.36
CA ARG A 341 -31.44 -10.08 23.11
C ARG A 341 -31.89 -10.40 21.69
N GLY A 342 -31.01 -10.20 20.70
CA GLY A 342 -31.28 -10.56 19.31
C GLY A 342 -31.39 -12.07 19.09
N LEU A 343 -30.36 -12.82 19.51
CA LEU A 343 -30.28 -14.26 19.31
C LEU A 343 -31.32 -15.05 20.11
N SER A 344 -31.67 -14.62 21.33
CA SER A 344 -32.75 -15.27 22.10
C SER A 344 -34.13 -15.17 21.44
N ASN A 345 -34.30 -14.26 20.47
CA ASN A 345 -35.51 -14.15 19.64
C ASN A 345 -35.30 -14.64 18.20
N ALA A 346 -34.17 -15.29 17.91
CA ALA A 346 -33.89 -15.79 16.58
C ALA A 346 -34.75 -17.00 16.24
N THR A 347 -35.43 -16.93 15.10
CA THR A 347 -36.27 -18.03 14.61
C THR A 347 -35.44 -19.24 14.17
N GLU A 348 -34.21 -18.98 13.75
CA GLU A 348 -33.22 -19.96 13.28
C GLU A 348 -32.80 -20.94 14.38
N LEU A 349 -32.94 -20.57 15.67
CA LEU A 349 -32.65 -21.49 16.79
C LEU A 349 -33.55 -22.72 16.78
N HIS A 350 -34.78 -22.63 16.25
CA HIS A 350 -35.68 -23.79 16.14
C HIS A 350 -35.16 -24.85 15.18
N ASN A 351 -34.36 -24.47 14.19
CA ASN A 351 -33.82 -25.39 13.19
C ASN A 351 -32.50 -24.90 12.59
N SER A 352 -31.46 -24.79 13.42
CA SER A 352 -30.17 -24.23 13.00
C SER A 352 -29.53 -25.02 11.86
N GLU A 353 -29.77 -26.34 11.77
CA GLU A 353 -29.23 -27.20 10.71
C GLU A 353 -29.76 -26.85 9.31
N MET A 354 -31.03 -26.42 9.18
CA MET A 354 -31.59 -26.00 7.88
C MET A 354 -31.06 -24.64 7.39
N HIS A 355 -30.43 -23.86 8.26
CA HIS A 355 -29.88 -22.54 7.93
C HIS A 355 -28.38 -22.56 7.61
N ASN A 356 -27.87 -23.75 7.27
CA ASN A 356 -26.50 -23.98 6.82
C ASN A 356 -26.24 -23.37 5.42
N LYS A 357 -26.07 -22.06 5.35
CA LYS A 357 -25.87 -21.27 4.11
C LYS A 357 -24.40 -21.04 3.74
N GLY A 358 -23.46 -21.69 4.43
CA GLY A 358 -22.03 -21.53 4.23
C GLY A 358 -21.41 -20.50 5.16
N ASN A 359 -20.13 -20.20 4.95
CA ASN A 359 -19.36 -19.28 5.78
C ASN A 359 -19.66 -17.81 5.41
N ALA A 360 -19.52 -16.94 6.40
CA ALA A 360 -19.60 -15.49 6.21
C ALA A 360 -18.19 -14.89 6.19
N ILE A 361 -17.97 -13.94 5.28
CA ILE A 361 -16.80 -13.06 5.32
C ILE A 361 -17.25 -11.78 6.02
N TYR A 362 -16.50 -11.35 7.03
CA TYR A 362 -16.81 -10.19 7.85
C TYR A 362 -15.55 -9.46 8.31
N PHE A 363 -15.63 -8.14 8.40
CA PHE A 363 -14.59 -7.31 8.98
C PHE A 363 -15.12 -5.94 9.39
N ASP A 364 -14.52 -5.39 10.43
CA ASP A 364 -14.73 -4.02 10.87
C ASP A 364 -13.85 -3.03 10.08
N PHE A 365 -14.43 -1.90 9.68
CA PHE A 365 -13.71 -0.76 9.13
C PHE A 365 -13.66 0.38 10.16
N LEU A 366 -12.55 0.44 10.90
CA LEU A 366 -12.21 1.48 11.89
C LEU A 366 -13.24 1.68 13.02
N GLY A 367 -14.03 0.67 13.36
CA GLY A 367 -15.13 0.78 14.33
C GLY A 367 -16.31 1.62 13.81
N ILE A 368 -16.38 1.88 12.50
CA ILE A 368 -17.42 2.72 11.88
C ILE A 368 -18.46 1.86 11.17
N TYR A 369 -18.01 0.90 10.38
CA TYR A 369 -18.88 0.01 9.60
C TYR A 369 -18.43 -1.43 9.74
N PHE A 370 -19.37 -2.32 10.04
CA PHE A 370 -19.16 -3.75 9.98
C PHE A 370 -19.64 -4.28 8.63
N ILE A 371 -18.71 -4.76 7.82
CA ILE A 371 -18.99 -5.29 6.49
C ILE A 371 -19.11 -6.80 6.61
N HIS A 372 -20.19 -7.38 6.08
CA HIS A 372 -20.33 -8.83 5.96
C HIS A 372 -21.00 -9.23 4.65
N TYR A 373 -20.61 -10.38 4.11
CA TYR A 373 -21.20 -10.99 2.91
C TYR A 373 -20.91 -12.50 2.85
N SER A 374 -21.60 -13.21 1.95
CA SER A 374 -21.41 -14.66 1.79
C SER A 374 -20.04 -15.01 1.18
N GLU A 375 -19.50 -16.18 1.54
CA GLU A 375 -18.30 -16.75 0.90
C GLU A 375 -18.37 -16.72 -0.64
N THR A 376 -19.51 -17.13 -1.21
CA THR A 376 -19.77 -17.10 -2.65
C THR A 376 -19.59 -15.71 -3.26
N THR A 377 -20.10 -14.67 -2.59
CA THR A 377 -19.91 -13.27 -3.02
C THR A 377 -18.44 -12.88 -2.98
N GLY A 378 -17.71 -13.30 -1.94
CA GLY A 378 -16.27 -13.06 -1.81
C GLY A 378 -15.46 -13.70 -2.94
N ILE A 379 -15.77 -14.94 -3.31
CA ILE A 379 -15.13 -15.64 -4.43
C ILE A 379 -15.33 -14.86 -5.74
N TYR A 380 -16.57 -14.45 -6.04
CA TYR A 380 -16.84 -13.68 -7.25
C TYR A 380 -16.13 -12.31 -7.25
N LEU A 381 -16.10 -11.62 -6.11
CA LEU A 381 -15.42 -10.33 -5.99
C LEU A 381 -13.91 -10.48 -6.22
N ASN A 382 -13.27 -11.45 -5.58
CA ASN A 382 -11.83 -11.71 -5.70
C ASN A 382 -11.44 -12.08 -7.14
N TYR A 383 -12.17 -12.99 -7.79
CA TYR A 383 -11.89 -13.35 -9.18
C TYR A 383 -12.17 -12.20 -10.15
N SER A 384 -13.20 -11.39 -9.90
CA SER A 384 -13.51 -10.23 -10.74
C SER A 384 -12.41 -9.17 -10.64
N VAL A 385 -11.91 -8.86 -9.43
CA VAL A 385 -10.80 -7.91 -9.23
C VAL A 385 -9.51 -8.42 -9.85
N ALA A 386 -9.18 -9.70 -9.67
CA ALA A 386 -8.00 -10.31 -10.28
C ALA A 386 -8.09 -10.29 -11.83
N GLY A 387 -9.23 -10.69 -12.38
CA GLY A 387 -9.49 -10.65 -13.83
C GLY A 387 -9.43 -9.24 -14.40
N ALA A 388 -10.08 -8.27 -13.76
CA ALA A 388 -10.03 -6.87 -14.16
C ALA A 388 -8.59 -6.31 -14.13
N THR A 389 -7.81 -6.67 -13.11
CA THR A 389 -6.40 -6.26 -12.99
C THR A 389 -5.56 -6.81 -14.14
N ILE A 390 -5.71 -8.10 -14.47
CA ILE A 390 -5.01 -8.72 -15.61
C ILE A 390 -5.39 -8.05 -16.93
N ILE A 391 -6.68 -7.76 -17.13
CA ILE A 391 -7.18 -7.05 -18.32
C ILE A 391 -6.58 -5.65 -18.39
N LEU A 392 -6.58 -4.90 -17.29
CA LEU A 392 -6.01 -3.54 -17.24
C LEU A 392 -4.50 -3.55 -17.52
N ILE A 393 -3.75 -4.55 -17.03
CA ILE A 393 -2.34 -4.74 -17.35
C ILE A 393 -2.16 -4.98 -18.87
N PHE A 394 -2.95 -5.87 -19.47
CA PHE A 394 -2.87 -6.15 -20.90
C PHE A 394 -3.25 -4.93 -21.77
N LEU A 395 -4.32 -4.22 -21.40
CA LEU A 395 -4.75 -2.98 -22.06
C LEU A 395 -3.68 -1.89 -21.93
N SER A 396 -3.06 -1.76 -20.76
CA SER A 396 -1.96 -0.81 -20.52
C SER A 396 -0.74 -1.14 -21.38
N MET A 397 -0.32 -2.41 -21.46
CA MET A 397 0.77 -2.84 -22.34
C MET A 397 0.45 -2.59 -23.82
N SER A 398 -0.76 -2.92 -24.25
CA SER A 398 -1.20 -2.73 -25.65
C SER A 398 -1.26 -1.26 -26.03
N ARG A 399 -1.79 -0.41 -25.14
CA ARG A 399 -1.80 1.05 -25.32
C ARG A 399 -0.39 1.62 -25.35
N THR A 400 0.51 1.15 -24.47
CA THR A 400 1.90 1.58 -24.44
C THR A 400 2.61 1.24 -25.75
N ALA A 401 2.40 0.03 -26.28
CA ALA A 401 2.91 -0.40 -27.57
C ALA A 401 2.40 0.47 -28.73
N ALA A 402 1.09 0.73 -28.76
CA ALA A 402 0.45 1.55 -29.80
C ALA A 402 0.89 3.02 -29.76
N VAL A 403 0.89 3.66 -28.58
CA VAL A 403 1.28 5.07 -28.41
C VAL A 403 2.77 5.27 -28.69
N SER A 404 3.61 4.30 -28.31
CA SER A 404 5.07 4.39 -28.49
C SER A 404 5.52 3.85 -29.86
N ASN A 405 4.60 3.34 -30.69
CA ASN A 405 4.86 2.73 -32.00
C ASN A 405 5.93 1.62 -31.96
N ILE A 406 5.88 0.76 -30.93
CA ILE A 406 6.79 -0.37 -30.71
C ILE A 406 6.00 -1.69 -30.63
N SER A 407 6.67 -2.82 -30.88
CA SER A 407 6.00 -4.12 -30.83
C SER A 407 5.58 -4.49 -29.40
N THR A 408 4.41 -5.13 -29.28
CA THR A 408 3.92 -5.65 -27.99
C THR A 408 4.90 -6.62 -27.35
N CYS A 409 5.65 -7.38 -28.15
CA CYS A 409 6.71 -8.28 -27.65
C CYS A 409 7.83 -7.50 -26.95
N HIS A 410 8.21 -6.33 -27.46
CA HIS A 410 9.23 -5.49 -26.82
C HIS A 410 8.74 -4.94 -25.47
N VAL A 411 7.51 -4.43 -25.41
CA VAL A 411 6.89 -3.96 -24.15
C VAL A 411 6.79 -5.09 -23.12
N MET A 412 6.40 -6.29 -23.56
CA MET A 412 6.27 -7.46 -22.70
C MET A 412 7.61 -7.90 -22.10
N ARG A 413 8.71 -7.86 -22.86
CA ARG A 413 10.05 -8.17 -22.33
C ARG A 413 10.46 -7.21 -21.22
N TRP A 414 10.22 -5.91 -21.40
CA TRP A 414 10.49 -4.91 -20.36
C TRP A 414 9.59 -5.06 -19.15
N PHE A 415 8.30 -5.35 -19.36
CA PHE A 415 7.38 -5.63 -18.26
C PHE A 415 7.85 -6.81 -17.41
N ILE A 416 8.26 -7.92 -18.06
CA ILE A 416 8.80 -9.10 -17.35
C ILE A 416 10.06 -8.72 -16.55
N LEU A 417 10.97 -7.94 -17.13
CA LEU A 417 12.19 -7.50 -16.45
C LEU A 417 11.86 -6.65 -15.21
N VAL A 418 10.95 -5.68 -15.34
CA VAL A 418 10.51 -4.83 -14.22
C VAL A 418 9.78 -5.67 -13.16
N LEU A 419 8.96 -6.63 -13.57
CA LEU A 419 8.29 -7.55 -12.65
C LEU A 419 9.31 -8.39 -11.86
N ILE A 420 10.35 -8.91 -12.51
CA ILE A 420 11.44 -9.64 -11.83
C ILE A 420 12.14 -8.74 -10.81
N ILE A 421 12.48 -7.49 -11.18
CA ILE A 421 13.10 -6.53 -10.26
C ILE A 421 12.18 -6.25 -9.06
N GLN A 422 10.87 -6.09 -9.30
CA GLN A 422 9.89 -5.85 -8.24
C GLN A 422 9.73 -7.07 -7.32
N LEU A 423 9.78 -8.29 -7.87
CA LEU A 423 9.76 -9.53 -7.09
C LEU A 423 11.00 -9.65 -6.21
N ILE A 424 12.20 -9.36 -6.75
CA ILE A 424 13.44 -9.31 -5.96
C ILE A 424 13.32 -8.27 -4.83
N SER A 425 12.81 -7.09 -5.15
CA SER A 425 12.59 -6.01 -4.16
C SER A 425 11.64 -6.45 -3.05
N PHE A 426 10.53 -7.12 -3.41
CA PHE A 426 9.58 -7.67 -2.44
C PHE A 426 10.22 -8.71 -1.53
N VAL A 427 10.98 -9.66 -2.10
CA VAL A 427 11.69 -10.69 -1.32
C VAL A 427 12.70 -10.04 -0.37
N LEU A 428 13.50 -9.08 -0.83
CA LEU A 428 14.43 -8.34 0.03
C LEU A 428 13.71 -7.56 1.14
N GLY A 429 12.54 -7.00 0.83
CA GLY A 429 11.66 -6.33 1.79
C GLY A 429 11.17 -7.23 2.93
N LEU A 430 11.16 -8.56 2.74
CA LEU A 430 10.87 -9.55 3.78
C LEU A 430 12.15 -10.06 4.47
N VAL A 431 13.21 -10.31 3.69
CA VAL A 431 14.47 -10.88 4.18
C VAL A 431 15.19 -9.93 5.14
N PHE A 432 15.21 -8.62 4.87
CA PHE A 432 15.93 -7.67 5.72
C PHE A 432 15.32 -7.56 7.14
N PRO A 433 14.00 -7.38 7.31
CA PRO A 433 13.37 -7.45 8.63
C PRO A 433 13.59 -8.81 9.33
N ALA A 434 13.53 -9.92 8.58
CA ALA A 434 13.79 -11.25 9.13
C ALA A 434 15.24 -11.41 9.62
N LEU A 435 16.21 -10.82 8.91
CA LEU A 435 17.61 -10.77 9.34
C LEU A 435 17.77 -9.96 10.63
N VAL A 436 17.09 -8.80 10.74
CA VAL A 436 17.10 -8.02 11.99
C VAL A 436 16.50 -8.83 13.14
N ALA A 437 15.37 -9.50 12.92
CA ALA A 437 14.76 -10.37 13.92
C ALA A 437 15.72 -11.48 14.36
N HIS A 438 16.39 -12.15 13.43
CA HIS A 438 17.38 -13.19 13.72
C HIS A 438 18.59 -12.67 14.52
N VAL A 439 19.11 -11.48 14.18
CA VAL A 439 20.20 -10.86 14.92
C VAL A 439 19.78 -10.52 16.34
N PHE A 440 18.58 -9.93 16.52
CA PHE A 440 18.06 -9.60 17.84
C PHE A 440 17.84 -10.86 18.69
N ASP A 441 17.35 -11.94 18.08
CA ASP A 441 17.16 -13.22 18.75
C ASP A 441 18.48 -13.82 19.23
N ASN A 442 19.51 -13.83 18.38
CA ASN A 442 20.85 -14.28 18.74
C ASN A 442 21.51 -13.44 19.85
N LEU A 443 21.10 -12.18 20.02
CA LEU A 443 21.59 -11.29 21.08
C LEU A 443 20.77 -11.38 22.38
N GLY A 444 19.72 -12.23 22.42
CA GLY A 444 18.80 -12.30 23.56
C GLY A 444 17.93 -11.05 23.72
N LEU A 445 17.77 -10.28 22.64
CA LEU A 445 16.96 -9.06 22.56
C LEU A 445 15.65 -9.31 21.80
N SER A 446 15.18 -10.56 21.77
CA SER A 446 13.92 -10.93 21.13
C SER A 446 12.79 -10.10 21.72
N LEU A 447 11.90 -9.60 20.86
CA LEU A 447 10.66 -8.93 21.25
C LEU A 447 10.86 -7.64 22.07
N THR A 448 12.03 -6.99 22.04
CA THR A 448 12.30 -5.72 22.76
C THR A 448 11.30 -4.61 22.43
N TYR A 449 10.69 -4.67 21.25
CA TYR A 449 9.65 -3.71 20.84
C TYR A 449 8.40 -3.75 21.73
N PHE A 450 8.16 -4.80 22.53
CA PHE A 450 7.07 -4.76 23.52
C PHE A 450 7.30 -3.71 24.62
N SER A 451 8.56 -3.42 24.96
CA SER A 451 8.88 -2.36 25.92
C SER A 451 8.74 -0.96 25.33
N THR A 452 8.89 -0.82 24.01
CA THR A 452 8.79 0.46 23.29
C THR A 452 8.26 0.18 21.88
N PRO A 453 6.94 0.19 21.66
CA PRO A 453 6.33 -0.19 20.38
C PRO A 453 6.83 0.58 19.16
N LEU A 454 7.30 1.83 19.35
CA LEU A 454 7.89 2.64 18.28
C LEU A 454 9.18 2.02 17.68
N LEU A 455 9.85 1.13 18.40
CA LEU A 455 11.03 0.42 17.88
C LEU A 455 10.69 -0.44 16.64
N VAL A 456 9.44 -0.86 16.46
CA VAL A 456 9.00 -1.60 15.26
C VAL A 456 9.33 -0.84 13.97
N ILE A 457 9.25 0.50 14.00
CA ILE A 457 9.54 1.34 12.83
C ILE A 457 11.02 1.20 12.44
N GLY A 458 11.93 1.39 13.39
CA GLY A 458 13.36 1.32 13.13
C GLY A 458 13.85 -0.11 12.84
N LEU A 459 13.33 -1.09 13.57
CA LEU A 459 13.79 -2.48 13.50
C LEU A 459 13.24 -3.25 12.31
N TYR A 460 12.01 -2.94 11.85
CA TYR A 460 11.35 -3.76 10.83
C TYR A 460 10.86 -2.93 9.64
N VAL A 461 10.29 -1.74 9.85
CA VAL A 461 9.78 -0.92 8.73
C VAL A 461 10.93 -0.37 7.88
N CYS A 462 11.93 0.25 8.50
CA CYS A 462 13.06 0.82 7.76
C CYS A 462 13.85 -0.23 6.95
N PRO A 463 14.24 -1.39 7.50
CA PRO A 463 14.89 -2.45 6.72
C PRO A 463 14.03 -2.98 5.57
N SER A 464 12.71 -3.09 5.76
CA SER A 464 11.79 -3.48 4.68
C SER A 464 11.81 -2.47 3.53
N LEU A 465 11.74 -1.17 3.84
CA LEU A 465 11.81 -0.09 2.84
C LEU A 465 13.15 -0.05 2.10
N ILE A 466 14.27 -0.37 2.77
CA ILE A 466 15.58 -0.51 2.13
C ILE A 466 15.54 -1.68 1.14
N GLY A 467 15.04 -2.85 1.55
CA GLY A 467 14.90 -4.01 0.67
C GLY A 467 14.04 -3.74 -0.56
N LEU A 468 12.93 -3.02 -0.38
CA LEU A 468 12.00 -2.64 -1.45
C LEU A 468 12.58 -1.64 -2.46
N SER A 469 13.58 -0.84 -2.09
CA SER A 469 14.13 0.22 -2.94
C SER A 469 15.49 -0.11 -3.55
N LEU A 470 16.27 -0.99 -2.93
CA LEU A 470 17.65 -1.28 -3.32
C LEU A 470 17.80 -1.70 -4.80
N PRO A 471 17.04 -2.65 -5.36
CA PRO A 471 17.22 -3.07 -6.76
C PRO A 471 16.99 -1.98 -7.80
N ILE A 472 16.14 -1.00 -7.48
CA ILE A 472 15.80 0.12 -8.38
C ILE A 472 16.96 1.15 -8.43
N THR A 473 17.81 1.19 -7.39
CA THR A 473 18.91 2.15 -7.27
C THR A 473 20.24 1.72 -7.91
N MET A 474 20.34 0.49 -8.43
CA MET A 474 21.61 -0.12 -8.86
C MET A 474 22.04 0.16 -10.32
N TYR A 475 21.26 0.89 -11.13
CA TYR A 475 21.60 1.17 -12.53
C TYR A 475 21.83 2.67 -12.78
N TYR A 476 23.06 3.03 -13.16
CA TYR A 476 23.47 4.40 -13.49
C TYR A 476 23.86 4.50 -14.98
N SER A 477 23.13 5.31 -15.75
CA SER A 477 23.33 5.49 -17.20
C SER A 477 24.00 6.84 -17.49
N ILE A 478 25.05 6.83 -18.30
CA ILE A 478 25.90 7.99 -18.57
C ILE A 478 25.99 8.21 -20.08
N GLN A 479 25.74 9.45 -20.51
CA GLN A 479 26.01 9.87 -21.89
C GLN A 479 27.19 10.85 -21.91
N CYS A 480 28.26 10.49 -22.62
CA CYS A 480 29.52 11.23 -22.66
C CYS A 480 30.06 11.29 -24.09
N ASN A 481 29.90 12.43 -24.77
CA ASN A 481 30.36 12.60 -26.15
C ASN A 481 31.77 13.18 -26.20
N HIS A 482 32.61 12.70 -27.12
CA HIS A 482 33.95 13.23 -27.32
C HIS A 482 33.87 14.30 -28.40
N VAL A 483 34.00 15.57 -28.02
CA VAL A 483 33.64 16.71 -28.86
C VAL A 483 34.91 17.42 -29.33
N ARG A 484 34.93 17.78 -30.62
CA ARG A 484 35.75 18.89 -31.12
C ARG A 484 34.84 20.03 -31.57
N LYS A 485 35.06 21.23 -31.05
CA LYS A 485 34.27 22.42 -31.40
C LYS A 485 35.15 23.51 -32.02
N THR A 486 34.73 24.06 -33.16
CA THR A 486 35.46 25.10 -33.89
C THR A 486 34.56 26.29 -34.22
N PHE A 487 35.09 27.50 -34.10
CA PHE A 487 34.34 28.74 -34.27
C PHE A 487 35.00 29.59 -35.37
N TYR A 488 34.24 29.90 -36.41
CA TYR A 488 34.63 30.76 -37.50
C TYR A 488 33.92 32.11 -37.36
N GLU A 489 34.68 33.20 -37.44
CA GLU A 489 34.15 34.57 -37.43
C GLU A 489 33.72 35.01 -38.83
N TYR A 490 33.12 36.20 -38.92
CA TYR A 490 32.56 36.73 -40.17
C TYR A 490 33.60 36.89 -41.30
N ASP A 491 34.87 37.12 -40.96
CA ASP A 491 35.97 37.20 -41.91
C ASP A 491 36.52 35.83 -42.34
N GLY A 492 35.94 34.74 -41.84
CA GLY A 492 36.37 33.36 -42.05
C GLY A 492 37.55 32.93 -41.18
N SER A 493 38.05 33.78 -40.28
CA SER A 493 39.12 33.42 -39.35
C SER A 493 38.62 32.43 -38.28
N LEU A 494 39.49 31.52 -37.87
CA LEU A 494 39.23 30.56 -36.80
C LEU A 494 39.51 31.22 -35.45
N SER A 495 38.48 31.45 -34.64
CA SER A 495 38.62 32.07 -33.31
C SER A 495 38.80 31.07 -32.18
N ARG A 496 38.27 29.84 -32.31
CA ARG A 496 38.43 28.76 -31.33
C ARG A 496 38.50 27.40 -32.01
N ASP A 497 39.33 26.52 -31.47
CA ASP A 497 39.40 25.08 -31.79
C ASP A 497 39.73 24.33 -30.50
N GLU A 498 38.72 23.72 -29.89
CA GLU A 498 38.81 23.08 -28.59
C GLU A 498 38.28 21.65 -28.65
N SER A 499 38.82 20.77 -27.82
CA SER A 499 38.32 19.41 -27.65
C SER A 499 38.04 19.09 -26.19
N GLY A 500 37.10 18.18 -25.95
CA GLY A 500 36.68 17.81 -24.61
C GLY A 500 35.61 16.73 -24.59
N TYR A 501 35.09 16.45 -23.41
CA TYR A 501 33.98 15.55 -23.17
C TYR A 501 32.73 16.35 -22.80
N LEU A 502 31.63 16.12 -23.50
CA LEU A 502 30.31 16.66 -23.16
C LEU A 502 29.49 15.61 -22.44
N PHE A 503 29.23 15.84 -21.17
CA PHE A 503 28.40 15.00 -20.30
C PHE A 503 26.95 15.45 -20.34
N ASN A 504 26.06 14.52 -20.65
CA ASN A 504 24.62 14.67 -20.54
C ASN A 504 24.08 13.73 -19.46
N PHE A 505 24.12 14.16 -18.20
CA PHE A 505 23.62 13.36 -17.08
C PHE A 505 22.09 13.26 -17.14
N GLN A 506 21.59 12.04 -17.35
CA GLN A 506 20.15 11.75 -17.33
C GLN A 506 19.67 11.27 -15.95
N ASP A 507 20.61 10.95 -15.06
CA ASP A 507 20.37 10.61 -13.67
C ASP A 507 20.40 11.86 -12.77
N ARG A 508 19.54 11.88 -11.74
CA ARG A 508 19.43 13.00 -10.78
C ARG A 508 20.65 13.14 -9.87
N LEU A 509 21.47 12.11 -9.74
CA LEU A 509 22.69 12.15 -8.95
C LEU A 509 23.84 12.85 -9.70
N GLU A 510 23.68 13.17 -10.99
CA GLU A 510 24.72 13.77 -11.85
C GLU A 510 26.06 13.03 -11.67
N GLU A 511 27.21 13.70 -11.65
CA GLU A 511 28.53 13.10 -11.50
C GLU A 511 28.83 12.52 -10.11
N LYS A 512 27.97 12.71 -9.09
CA LYS A 512 28.28 12.33 -7.71
C LYS A 512 28.67 10.85 -7.55
N PRO A 513 28.02 9.88 -8.23
CA PRO A 513 28.41 8.47 -8.14
C PRO A 513 29.81 8.16 -8.73
N LEU A 514 30.42 9.11 -9.44
CA LEU A 514 31.72 8.96 -10.09
C LEU A 514 32.88 9.59 -9.30
N LEU A 515 32.61 10.45 -8.31
CA LEU A 515 33.64 11.23 -7.59
C LEU A 515 34.69 10.36 -6.86
N ASP A 516 34.27 9.20 -6.35
CA ASP A 516 35.15 8.26 -5.62
C ASP A 516 35.63 7.10 -6.51
N THR A 517 35.52 7.24 -7.84
CA THR A 517 35.89 6.20 -8.80
C THR A 517 37.20 6.55 -9.53
N ASN A 518 37.65 5.66 -10.41
CA ASN A 518 38.84 5.89 -11.23
C ASN A 518 38.63 6.89 -12.39
N VAL A 519 37.43 7.44 -12.54
CA VAL A 519 37.11 8.41 -13.60
C VAL A 519 37.68 9.77 -13.21
N ASP A 520 38.65 10.26 -13.97
CA ASP A 520 39.21 11.60 -13.74
C ASP A 520 38.24 12.68 -14.23
N LEU A 521 37.59 13.36 -13.28
CA LEU A 521 36.67 14.48 -13.53
C LEU A 521 37.32 15.84 -13.20
N THR A 522 38.64 15.89 -13.03
CA THR A 522 39.35 17.13 -12.70
C THR A 522 39.18 18.17 -13.80
N GLY A 523 38.57 19.31 -13.48
CA GLY A 523 38.30 20.38 -14.45
C GLY A 523 36.94 20.28 -15.14
N LEU A 524 36.04 19.40 -14.69
CA LEU A 524 34.65 19.36 -15.14
C LEU A 524 33.92 20.67 -14.77
N VAL A 525 33.31 21.33 -15.76
CA VAL A 525 32.60 22.61 -15.58
C VAL A 525 31.17 22.56 -16.14
N ASN A 526 30.25 23.31 -15.55
CA ASN A 526 28.88 23.44 -16.07
C ASN A 526 28.88 24.36 -17.31
N ILE A 527 28.11 24.00 -18.35
CA ILE A 527 28.09 24.75 -19.62
C ILE A 527 27.08 25.91 -19.66
N LYS A 528 26.35 26.17 -18.57
CA LYS A 528 25.30 27.20 -18.51
C LYS A 528 25.79 28.58 -18.95
N THR A 529 26.99 28.98 -18.57
CA THR A 529 27.58 30.27 -18.99
C THR A 529 27.90 30.30 -20.48
N GLU A 530 28.19 29.16 -21.10
CA GLU A 530 28.39 29.07 -22.56
C GLU A 530 27.05 29.16 -23.29
N CYS A 531 25.97 28.64 -22.70
CA CYS A 531 24.59 28.79 -23.22
C CYS A 531 24.10 30.24 -23.27
N GLU A 532 24.68 31.13 -22.46
CA GLU A 532 24.38 32.56 -22.47
C GLU A 532 25.19 33.33 -23.53
N LYS A 533 26.35 32.80 -23.94
CA LYS A 533 27.29 33.47 -24.85
C LYS A 533 27.20 32.98 -26.30
N HIS A 534 26.84 31.71 -26.47
CA HIS A 534 26.93 31.03 -27.75
C HIS A 534 25.61 30.32 -28.07
N MET A 535 25.21 30.40 -29.34
CA MET A 535 24.08 29.67 -29.89
C MET A 535 24.14 28.19 -29.47
N MET A 536 23.07 27.70 -28.83
CA MET A 536 22.99 26.32 -28.34
C MET A 536 24.22 25.89 -27.52
N CYS A 537 24.72 26.80 -26.67
CA CYS A 537 25.88 26.62 -25.80
C CYS A 537 27.22 26.37 -26.52
N GLY A 538 27.27 26.47 -27.85
CA GLY A 538 28.46 26.14 -28.62
C GLY A 538 28.82 24.65 -28.58
N MET A 539 27.80 23.77 -28.45
CA MET A 539 27.98 22.33 -28.24
C MET A 539 27.23 21.49 -29.28
N PRO A 540 27.71 20.28 -29.61
CA PRO A 540 27.01 19.36 -30.48
C PRO A 540 25.88 18.67 -29.71
N LEU A 541 24.73 19.36 -29.57
CA LEU A 541 23.55 18.80 -28.92
C LEU A 541 22.89 17.82 -29.89
N TYR A 542 22.88 16.53 -29.50
CA TYR A 542 22.51 15.42 -30.39
C TYR A 542 21.06 15.51 -30.87
N ASP A 543 20.11 15.60 -29.95
CA ASP A 543 18.68 15.67 -30.24
C ASP A 543 17.97 16.70 -29.34
N TYR A 544 16.65 16.78 -29.43
CA TYR A 544 15.85 17.70 -28.62
C TYR A 544 16.01 17.46 -27.10
N ARG A 545 16.30 16.23 -26.65
CA ARG A 545 16.49 15.93 -25.22
C ARG A 545 17.82 16.49 -24.70
N PHE A 546 18.86 16.45 -25.54
CA PHE A 546 20.12 17.15 -25.25
C PHE A 546 19.90 18.66 -25.19
N VAL A 547 19.06 19.22 -26.08
CA VAL A 547 18.70 20.64 -26.05
C VAL A 547 17.95 21.00 -24.76
N GLU A 548 16.98 20.19 -24.34
CA GLU A 548 16.26 20.40 -23.08
C GLU A 548 17.18 20.30 -21.86
N ASN A 549 18.11 19.34 -21.86
CA ASN A 549 19.01 19.10 -20.72
C ASN A 549 20.32 19.92 -20.75
N ARG A 550 20.54 20.76 -21.77
CA ARG A 550 21.78 21.56 -21.93
C ARG A 550 22.14 22.38 -20.68
N LEU A 551 21.11 22.80 -19.94
CA LEU A 551 21.15 23.45 -18.61
C LEU A 551 22.07 22.77 -17.60
N GLN A 552 22.02 21.45 -17.62
CA GLN A 552 22.64 20.55 -16.64
C GLN A 552 23.84 19.81 -17.23
N SER A 553 24.13 19.99 -18.52
CA SER A 553 25.27 19.37 -19.15
C SER A 553 26.60 19.95 -18.63
N LYS A 554 27.64 19.11 -18.67
CA LYS A 554 28.97 19.49 -18.17
C LYS A 554 30.03 19.25 -19.24
N TRP A 555 31.06 20.06 -19.22
CA TRP A 555 32.18 20.03 -20.15
C TRP A 555 33.46 19.69 -19.40
N LEU A 556 34.21 18.72 -19.89
CA LEU A 556 35.55 18.37 -19.40
C LEU A 556 36.56 18.61 -20.53
N PRO A 557 37.45 19.62 -20.43
CA PRO A 557 38.39 19.92 -21.49
C PRO A 557 39.44 18.80 -21.64
N ARG A 558 39.93 18.60 -22.87
CA ARG A 558 41.05 17.70 -23.19
C ARG A 558 42.23 18.51 -23.70
N ALA A 559 43.44 18.10 -23.31
CA ALA A 559 44.68 18.69 -23.82
C ALA A 559 45.00 18.24 -25.26
N GLU A 560 44.76 16.97 -25.57
CA GLU A 560 44.94 16.41 -26.92
C GLU A 560 43.63 16.55 -27.72
N PRO A 561 43.64 17.23 -28.89
CA PRO A 561 42.46 17.37 -29.72
C PRO A 561 41.99 16.03 -30.28
N ILE A 562 40.68 15.77 -30.19
CA ILE A 562 40.09 14.62 -30.89
C ILE A 562 39.98 14.94 -32.37
N VAL A 563 40.37 13.99 -33.22
CA VAL A 563 40.10 14.06 -34.66
C VAL A 563 38.85 13.22 -34.92
N PRO A 564 37.69 13.83 -35.25
CA PRO A 564 36.51 13.06 -35.59
C PRO A 564 36.77 12.13 -36.79
N PRO A 565 36.15 10.94 -36.84
CA PRO A 565 36.40 9.95 -37.90
C PRO A 565 36.16 10.44 -39.34
N GLY A 566 35.33 11.46 -39.50
CA GLY A 566 35.05 12.10 -40.78
C GLY A 566 34.92 13.61 -40.65
N VAL A 567 34.86 14.29 -41.78
CA VAL A 567 34.72 15.75 -41.84
C VAL A 567 33.25 16.12 -42.04
N THR A 568 32.75 16.99 -41.18
CA THR A 568 31.47 17.69 -41.40
C THR A 568 31.80 19.02 -42.08
N THR A 569 31.16 19.33 -43.21
CA THR A 569 31.43 20.54 -43.99
C THR A 569 30.14 21.26 -44.33
N LEU A 570 30.10 22.57 -44.07
CA LEU A 570 29.05 23.48 -44.52
C LEU A 570 29.64 24.47 -45.53
N GLU A 571 29.15 24.42 -46.76
CA GLU A 571 29.61 25.30 -47.84
C GLU A 571 28.46 26.19 -48.32
N VAL A 572 28.77 27.45 -48.62
CA VAL A 572 27.85 28.37 -49.31
C VAL A 572 28.02 28.18 -50.80
N LEU A 573 26.98 27.69 -51.48
CA LEU A 573 26.96 27.54 -52.93
C LEU A 573 26.71 28.88 -53.63
N ARG A 574 25.76 29.66 -53.11
CA ARG A 574 25.32 30.89 -53.74
C ARG A 574 24.73 31.86 -52.72
N LYS A 575 25.01 33.16 -52.90
CA LYS A 575 24.32 34.27 -52.24
C LYS A 575 23.65 35.11 -53.33
N THR A 576 22.32 35.18 -53.32
CA THR A 576 21.53 35.90 -54.34
C THR A 576 20.68 36.97 -53.67
N ILE A 577 20.88 38.24 -54.05
CA ILE A 577 20.00 39.34 -53.60
C ILE A 577 18.73 39.27 -54.44
N LEU A 578 17.58 39.03 -53.78
CA LEU A 578 16.28 38.88 -54.45
C LEU A 578 15.59 40.24 -54.68
N ASN A 579 15.71 41.15 -53.70
CA ASN A 579 15.18 42.52 -53.76
C ASN A 579 15.98 43.44 -52.82
N SER A 580 15.56 44.70 -52.65
CA SER A 580 16.26 45.70 -51.82
C SER A 580 16.40 45.34 -50.34
N THR A 581 15.58 44.42 -49.83
CA THR A 581 15.52 44.04 -48.42
C THR A 581 15.73 42.55 -48.17
N THR A 582 15.84 41.72 -49.21
CA THR A 582 15.87 40.26 -49.08
C THR A 582 17.05 39.62 -49.82
N VAL A 583 17.76 38.71 -49.14
CA VAL A 583 18.85 37.89 -49.68
C VAL A 583 18.58 36.41 -49.42
N GLN A 584 18.96 35.55 -50.37
CA GLN A 584 18.89 34.10 -50.24
C GLN A 584 20.30 33.51 -50.23
N PHE A 585 20.57 32.66 -49.24
CA PHE A 585 21.76 31.81 -49.18
C PHE A 585 21.39 30.39 -49.55
N GLU A 586 22.18 29.77 -50.40
CA GLU A 586 22.11 28.35 -50.74
C GLU A 586 23.32 27.64 -50.14
N PHE A 587 23.04 26.58 -49.37
CA PHE A 587 24.01 25.83 -48.61
C PHE A 587 24.09 24.39 -49.06
N HIS A 588 25.25 23.80 -48.78
CA HIS A 588 25.58 22.42 -49.01
C HIS A 588 26.18 21.85 -47.73
N LEU A 589 25.49 20.90 -47.10
CA LEU A 589 25.92 20.25 -45.87
C LEU A 589 26.24 18.78 -46.13
N MET A 590 27.47 18.37 -45.77
CA MET A 590 27.97 17.01 -45.86
C MET A 590 28.61 16.60 -44.53
N GLY A 591 28.46 15.35 -44.13
CA GLY A 591 28.98 14.85 -42.85
C GLY A 591 28.44 13.46 -42.52
N PRO A 592 28.46 13.04 -41.25
CA PRO A 592 27.99 11.71 -40.84
C PRO A 592 26.46 11.58 -40.90
N ALA A 593 25.98 10.35 -40.71
CA ALA A 593 24.55 10.01 -40.81
C ALA A 593 23.64 10.75 -39.84
N GLN A 594 24.17 11.23 -38.70
CA GLN A 594 23.44 12.03 -37.72
C GLN A 594 24.08 13.42 -37.62
N MET A 595 23.34 14.45 -38.03
CA MET A 595 23.78 15.85 -38.00
C MET A 595 22.73 16.76 -37.37
N SER A 596 23.19 17.83 -36.72
CA SER A 596 22.33 18.90 -36.21
C SER A 596 22.74 20.22 -36.84
N LEU A 597 21.76 20.96 -37.36
CA LEU A 597 21.94 22.33 -37.82
C LEU A 597 21.18 23.27 -36.87
N PHE A 598 21.91 24.25 -36.33
CA PHE A 598 21.40 25.29 -35.46
C PHE A 598 21.45 26.63 -36.20
N ILE A 599 20.34 27.37 -36.19
CA ILE A 599 20.19 28.61 -36.96
C ILE A 599 19.72 29.72 -36.01
N GLU A 600 20.49 30.80 -35.95
CA GLU A 600 20.20 31.97 -35.12
C GLU A 600 20.40 33.26 -35.93
N PRO A 601 19.32 33.93 -36.36
CA PRO A 601 19.43 35.25 -36.99
C PRO A 601 19.81 36.31 -35.94
N TYR A 602 20.52 37.36 -36.36
CA TYR A 602 20.75 38.53 -35.50
C TYR A 602 19.46 39.34 -35.29
N GLU A 603 19.42 40.18 -34.24
CA GLU A 603 18.19 40.87 -33.79
C GLU A 603 17.49 41.71 -34.87
N ASP A 604 18.24 42.27 -35.84
CA ASP A 604 17.71 43.10 -36.93
C ASP A 604 17.42 42.30 -38.22
N VAL A 605 17.40 40.97 -38.12
CA VAL A 605 17.30 40.03 -39.24
C VAL A 605 16.12 39.08 -39.06
N THR A 606 15.29 38.91 -40.10
CA THR A 606 14.16 37.97 -40.08
C THR A 606 14.32 36.89 -41.15
N ILE A 607 14.14 35.62 -40.78
CA ILE A 607 14.07 34.51 -41.74
C ILE A 607 12.66 34.49 -42.35
N MET A 608 12.59 34.69 -43.66
CA MET A 608 11.32 34.79 -44.40
C MET A 608 10.86 33.46 -44.96
N ASP A 609 11.80 32.65 -45.45
CA ASP A 609 11.53 31.34 -46.05
C ASP A 609 12.79 30.48 -46.00
N TRP A 610 12.63 29.16 -46.15
CA TRP A 610 13.73 28.21 -46.18
C TRP A 610 13.31 26.88 -46.83
N SER A 611 14.26 25.96 -47.05
CA SER A 611 13.93 24.62 -47.56
C SER A 611 13.31 23.67 -46.53
N PHE A 612 13.25 24.06 -45.25
CA PHE A 612 12.74 23.21 -44.18
C PHE A 612 11.23 23.43 -43.94
N LEU A 613 10.68 22.75 -42.94
CA LEU A 613 9.26 22.79 -42.64
C LEU A 613 8.79 24.22 -42.30
N ARG A 614 7.92 24.79 -43.14
CA ARG A 614 7.43 26.17 -43.01
C ARG A 614 6.71 26.45 -41.68
N SER A 615 5.97 25.48 -41.14
CA SER A 615 5.28 25.64 -39.87
C SER A 615 6.21 25.86 -38.67
N TYR A 616 7.50 25.49 -38.80
CA TYR A 616 8.49 25.76 -37.76
C TYR A 616 8.98 27.22 -37.77
N LEU A 617 8.89 27.93 -38.91
CA LEU A 617 9.07 29.39 -38.95
C LEU A 617 7.86 30.11 -38.35
N GLU A 618 6.65 29.63 -38.63
CA GLU A 618 5.41 30.21 -38.11
C GLU A 618 5.27 30.04 -36.59
N LYS A 619 5.92 29.03 -36.02
CA LYS A 619 5.96 28.73 -34.59
C LYS A 619 7.42 28.54 -34.13
N PRO A 620 8.18 29.63 -33.99
CA PRO A 620 9.57 29.55 -33.61
C PRO A 620 9.76 28.97 -32.19
N PRO A 621 10.93 28.39 -31.90
CA PRO A 621 11.26 27.98 -30.54
C PRO A 621 11.31 29.19 -29.59
N PRO A 622 10.98 29.01 -28.30
CA PRO A 622 10.95 30.11 -27.34
C PRO A 622 12.38 30.64 -27.07
N TYR A 623 12.54 31.96 -27.05
CA TYR A 623 13.82 32.59 -26.67
C TYR A 623 14.31 32.06 -25.31
N PRO A 624 15.59 31.71 -25.13
CA PRO A 624 16.73 31.94 -26.03
C PRO A 624 17.09 30.75 -26.94
N LEU A 625 16.14 29.86 -27.26
CA LEU A 625 16.42 28.74 -28.16
C LEU A 625 16.47 29.18 -29.62
N SER A 626 17.51 28.73 -30.31
CA SER A 626 17.68 28.87 -31.76
C SER A 626 16.94 27.76 -32.51
N TYR A 627 16.74 27.89 -33.82
CA TYR A 627 16.12 26.82 -34.60
C TYR A 627 17.04 25.60 -34.66
N HIS A 628 16.49 24.39 -34.43
CA HIS A 628 17.25 23.14 -34.48
C HIS A 628 16.67 22.21 -35.54
N ILE A 629 17.45 21.95 -36.58
CA ILE A 629 17.16 20.96 -37.61
C ILE A 629 18.00 19.71 -37.31
N PHE A 630 17.35 18.66 -36.84
CA PHE A 630 18.00 17.36 -36.65
C PHE A 630 17.88 16.54 -37.93
N PHE A 631 18.98 16.44 -38.67
CA PHE A 631 19.04 15.78 -39.97
C PHE A 631 19.69 14.41 -39.87
N ASN A 632 19.04 13.41 -40.47
CA ASN A 632 19.54 12.06 -40.51
C ASN A 632 19.40 11.48 -41.92
N TYR A 633 20.39 10.71 -42.36
CA TYR A 633 20.32 9.99 -43.63
C TYR A 633 20.62 8.50 -43.47
N GLY A 634 20.16 7.70 -44.43
CA GLY A 634 20.32 6.24 -44.45
C GLY A 634 21.35 5.78 -45.48
N ILE A 635 20.91 4.97 -46.44
CA ILE A 635 21.76 4.46 -47.53
C ILE A 635 22.19 5.61 -48.47
N ASP A 636 21.28 6.55 -48.74
CA ASP A 636 21.59 7.75 -49.51
C ASP A 636 22.36 8.74 -48.64
N SER A 637 23.63 8.93 -48.98
CA SER A 637 24.56 9.87 -48.32
C SER A 637 24.83 11.11 -49.17
N SER A 638 23.96 11.39 -50.14
CA SER A 638 24.05 12.63 -50.91
C SER A 638 23.97 13.85 -49.99
N PRO A 639 24.77 14.90 -50.24
CA PRO A 639 24.78 16.07 -49.38
C PRO A 639 23.42 16.77 -49.31
N LEU A 640 23.09 17.31 -48.14
CA LEU A 640 21.89 18.08 -47.92
C LEU A 640 22.05 19.47 -48.55
N LYS A 641 21.25 19.76 -49.58
CA LYS A 641 21.13 21.09 -50.17
C LYS A 641 19.92 21.80 -49.61
N PHE A 642 20.11 23.00 -49.08
CA PHE A 642 19.03 23.81 -48.53
C PHE A 642 19.30 25.30 -48.76
N PHE A 643 18.25 26.11 -48.73
CA PHE A 643 18.34 27.56 -48.76
C PHE A 643 17.74 28.19 -47.51
N ILE A 644 18.24 29.36 -47.16
CA ILE A 644 17.66 30.25 -46.14
C ILE A 644 17.49 31.63 -46.77
N GLN A 645 16.26 32.12 -46.78
CA GLN A 645 15.91 33.44 -47.27
C GLN A 645 15.70 34.38 -46.10
N ILE A 646 16.41 35.50 -46.12
CA ILE A 646 16.51 36.43 -45.00
C ILE A 646 16.11 37.83 -45.45
N SER A 647 15.41 38.56 -44.60
CA SER A 647 15.06 39.96 -44.77
C SER A 647 15.75 40.85 -43.74
N LYS A 648 16.25 42.01 -44.18
CA LYS A 648 16.85 43.05 -43.35
C LYS A 648 16.36 44.43 -43.83
N ALA A 649 15.84 45.24 -42.91
CA ALA A 649 15.11 46.47 -43.25
C ALA A 649 15.95 47.55 -43.95
N ASN A 650 17.26 47.64 -43.64
CA ASN A 650 18.18 48.61 -44.23
C ASN A 650 18.83 48.14 -45.54
N GLY A 651 18.60 46.89 -45.98
CA GLY A 651 19.17 46.32 -47.19
C GLY A 651 20.69 46.06 -47.15
N ASP A 652 21.35 46.17 -45.99
CA ASP A 652 22.79 45.94 -45.86
C ASP A 652 23.10 44.46 -45.60
N PHE A 653 23.59 43.76 -46.62
CA PHE A 653 23.96 42.34 -46.53
C PHE A 653 25.47 42.10 -46.38
N ASN A 654 26.28 43.14 -46.13
CA ASN A 654 27.73 43.04 -45.94
C ASN A 654 28.15 43.12 -44.46
N VAL A 655 27.20 42.82 -43.58
CA VAL A 655 27.38 42.68 -42.13
C VAL A 655 26.97 41.26 -41.71
N PRO A 656 27.32 40.79 -40.51
CA PRO A 656 26.78 39.55 -39.96
C PRO A 656 25.24 39.54 -40.00
N LEU A 657 24.67 38.50 -40.61
CA LEU A 657 23.23 38.29 -40.77
C LEU A 657 22.70 37.14 -39.93
N MET A 658 23.47 36.06 -39.78
CA MET A 658 23.10 34.93 -38.92
C MET A 658 24.30 34.13 -38.43
N GLN A 659 24.08 33.35 -37.37
CA GLN A 659 24.98 32.28 -36.94
C GLN A 659 24.42 30.93 -37.37
N LEU A 660 25.29 30.08 -37.94
CA LEU A 660 24.98 28.69 -38.29
C LEU A 660 25.90 27.74 -37.53
N GLY A 661 25.30 26.83 -36.78
CA GLY A 661 25.99 25.82 -35.99
C GLY A 661 25.75 24.47 -36.61
N VAL A 662 26.80 23.73 -36.94
CA VAL A 662 26.68 22.40 -37.56
C VAL A 662 27.35 21.39 -36.66
N SER A 663 26.63 20.32 -36.35
CA SER A 663 27.15 19.21 -35.57
C SER A 663 27.12 17.92 -36.39
N GLY A 664 28.21 17.15 -36.31
CA GLY A 664 28.26 15.79 -36.85
C GLY A 664 28.51 14.79 -35.73
N HIS A 665 27.70 13.75 -35.65
CA HIS A 665 27.79 12.70 -34.63
C HIS A 665 28.15 11.35 -35.27
N PHE A 666 29.25 10.76 -34.82
CA PHE A 666 29.77 9.49 -35.34
C PHE A 666 29.31 8.32 -34.46
N VAL A 667 27.99 8.13 -34.38
CA VAL A 667 27.38 7.13 -33.50
C VAL A 667 27.85 5.72 -33.89
N GLY A 668 28.38 4.98 -32.91
CA GLY A 668 28.94 3.64 -33.12
C GLY A 668 30.48 3.61 -33.25
N ASP A 669 31.12 4.76 -33.42
CA ASP A 669 32.57 4.89 -33.37
C ASP A 669 33.04 5.06 -31.91
N LYS A 670 34.14 4.40 -31.55
CA LYS A 670 34.70 4.42 -30.18
C LYS A 670 35.61 5.62 -29.91
N GLY A 671 36.02 6.35 -30.95
CA GLY A 671 36.97 7.44 -30.89
C GLY A 671 38.43 6.99 -30.82
N ASP A 672 39.30 7.94 -30.48
CA ASP A 672 40.74 7.74 -30.36
C ASP A 672 41.14 6.91 -29.12
N GLU A 673 42.43 6.60 -28.99
CA GLU A 673 42.95 5.80 -27.87
C GLU A 673 42.66 6.43 -26.51
N GLN A 674 42.78 7.76 -26.40
CA GLN A 674 42.47 8.49 -25.16
C GLN A 674 40.99 8.35 -24.79
N SER A 675 40.09 8.44 -25.77
CA SER A 675 38.65 8.24 -25.62
C SER A 675 38.31 6.84 -25.09
N MET A 676 38.92 5.81 -25.68
CA MET A 676 38.72 4.42 -25.25
C MET A 676 39.27 4.17 -23.85
N LYS A 677 40.42 4.77 -23.51
CA LYS A 677 41.01 4.71 -22.16
C LYS A 677 40.15 5.44 -21.12
N PHE A 678 39.54 6.56 -21.49
CA PHE A 678 38.61 7.27 -20.62
C PHE A 678 37.33 6.45 -20.39
N ALA A 679 36.77 5.86 -21.45
CA ALA A 679 35.60 4.98 -21.35
C ALA A 679 35.85 3.72 -20.50
N SER A 680 37.07 3.17 -20.48
CA SER A 680 37.42 2.02 -19.63
C SER A 680 37.66 2.36 -18.15
N SER A 681 37.77 3.64 -17.80
CA SER A 681 37.90 4.08 -16.41
C SER A 681 36.59 4.02 -15.61
N TYR A 682 35.45 3.96 -16.31
CA TYR A 682 34.13 3.89 -15.68
C TYR A 682 33.92 2.57 -14.93
N PRO A 683 33.26 2.60 -13.77
CA PRO A 683 33.01 1.40 -12.97
C PRO A 683 31.99 0.48 -13.66
N SER A 684 32.04 -0.82 -13.33
CA SER A 684 31.22 -1.85 -13.97
C SER A 684 29.70 -1.69 -13.79
N PHE A 685 29.25 -0.88 -12.81
CA PHE A 685 27.84 -0.56 -12.60
C PHE A 685 27.33 0.56 -13.53
N SER A 686 28.22 1.24 -14.26
CA SER A 686 27.87 2.33 -15.17
C SER A 686 27.61 1.82 -16.58
N ILE A 687 26.52 2.24 -17.19
CA ILE A 687 26.23 2.04 -18.61
C ILE A 687 26.64 3.30 -19.35
N VAL A 688 27.74 3.26 -20.09
CA VAL A 688 28.30 4.42 -20.80
C VAL A 688 27.90 4.38 -22.27
N ALA A 689 27.25 5.44 -22.74
CA ALA A 689 27.04 5.71 -24.16
C ALA A 689 27.94 6.89 -24.57
N SER A 690 28.89 6.62 -25.46
CA SER A 690 29.89 7.60 -25.90
C SER A 690 30.21 7.47 -27.38
N TRP A 691 30.42 8.59 -28.06
CA TRP A 691 30.90 8.64 -29.45
C TRP A 691 31.60 9.97 -29.78
N PRO A 692 32.45 10.01 -30.82
CA PRO A 692 32.99 11.25 -31.36
C PRO A 692 31.93 12.16 -31.96
N SER A 693 32.10 13.45 -31.77
CA SER A 693 31.23 14.48 -32.35
C SER A 693 32.02 15.74 -32.68
N SER A 694 31.51 16.47 -33.67
CA SER A 694 32.05 17.76 -34.11
C SER A 694 31.00 18.83 -33.95
N TYR A 695 31.40 20.05 -33.63
CA TYR A 695 30.56 21.25 -33.68
C TYR A 695 31.32 22.37 -34.39
N GLN A 696 30.68 23.02 -35.36
CA GLN A 696 31.28 24.11 -36.13
C GLN A 696 30.31 25.29 -36.13
N ARG A 697 30.74 26.45 -35.64
CA ARG A 697 29.95 27.69 -35.71
C ARG A 697 30.49 28.60 -36.80
N TYR A 698 29.62 29.07 -37.68
CA TYR A 698 29.91 30.02 -38.75
C TYR A 698 29.07 31.29 -38.57
N ILE A 699 29.63 32.44 -38.89
CA ILE A 699 28.91 33.72 -38.99
C ILE A 699 28.84 34.11 -40.47
N PHE A 700 27.63 34.32 -40.99
CA PHE A 700 27.37 34.65 -42.40
C PHE A 700 26.70 35.99 -42.58
#